data_AF-A0A9W9NQQ3-F1
#
_entry.id   AF-A0A9W9NQQ3-F1
#
_cell.length_a   1.000
_cell.length_b   1.000
_cell.length_c   1.000
_cell.angle_alpha   90.00
_cell.angle_beta   90.00
_cell.angle_gamma   90.00
#
_symmetry.space_group_name_H-M   'P 1'
#
loop_
_entity.id
_entity.type
_entity.pdbx_description
1 polymer ?
#
loop_
_entity_poly.entity_id
_entity_poly.type
_entity_poly.pdbx_seq_one_letter_code
_entity_poly.pdbx_strand_id
1 'polypeptide(L)'
;MGAKQKGGSKSRGNATEEVEETLQAVCLLPLANTPLIEYTLEFLANAGVEDVFLYAGAHSDQLEKYINSSKWRASSSPFSQLTFLRTTSSSVGDVLRDLDGKHLITGDFLVVSGDVISNLPIEAALKQHRARREADKNAIMTMVLREAGRNHRTKSTSISPVFVIDPTKDRCLHYEEIDHHSEESSSRLNIDAEILLSHGELDIRQDLIDCSIDICTPDVLSLWSDSFDYQSPRKHYLFGVLKDYELNGKTIHTHIIKEDYAARVRNLKAYDAISKDIVSRWTYPLCPDTNLLPGHTYDLRKGSLYQEQGVTLARSCVIGRRTVIGRGTSIGDRTTVHSTTLGRSCKVGRNVKLEGAYIWDNVVIGDGSDIRGAIIADGVVIGKDCTIEPGALLSYGVKIADGVKVESGKRISKSKRDGSAAPTDSAVVGEGGEGYEFIQGEDEDEDEDDISVASSGLVYRMPGLSLSSASISTLSSEVSEGSWARSARSSFSDDAEDHFNADATGSILDSLREGVTADVVQLELVSLRMTANASDTQVRRAIVSSFMQYIEELMNRGKGASQAVHQVFSQYSEVVDRTLFDRNKDEKKDQVDLLLQLQQDLISREKGETVLLFTAKELYELELVDEEAYEQWWNDPRCSESEEMKKVRSQAQQFVQWLADAEEEESSEEEEEDSDEEPLTESATKAAHTRAATLAGHSRKPASTGPATTLSTESSSSASSTSQKKRDLATPATTEASMDSDDDFMSDVSSQDDFLDMQGSDDESLGEDFGDLDTGFSDDKDLLKQKRKPYEVEFKVLDPQDIEREQLVQINEVSAILGLPPESAAILMRFGRWKQEKLIEGYMEHPEETLEEAGLGTNFEGTAKTEVVPGFTCEICCEDGDDIETYAMRCGHRFCVDCYRHYLGQKIKEEGEAARIECPGDNCHRIVDSRSLDLLVTDELKDRYRTLLTRTYVDDKDNLRWCPAPNCEYAIDCAVKPRDLRRIVPTVRCVCKHEFCFGCAVTDHQPTPCTLVKMWLQKCEDDSETANWISANTKECPKCVSTIEKNGGCNHMTCRKCKHEFCWMCMGLWSEHGTSWYNCNRYEEKSGHDARSAQAKSRASLERYLHYYNRYANHEQSAKLDKDLYLKTEKKMTSLQSQSGLSWIEVQFLDTASQALQQCRQTLKWTYAFAYYLERNNLTTIFEDNQKDLEMAVESLSEMFEKPVPELAELKVDILDKTAYCNKRRVILLSDTAENLKNGEWSFNVEW
;
A
#
# COMPACT_ATOMS: atom_id res chain seq x y z
N MET A 1 28.52 29.35 30.29
CA MET A 1 27.54 29.34 31.41
C MET A 1 26.37 28.45 31.02
N GLY A 2 25.57 27.98 31.97
CA GLY A 2 24.76 26.77 31.80
C GLY A 2 23.75 26.79 30.65
N ALA A 3 23.75 25.71 29.86
CA ALA A 3 22.58 25.21 29.14
C ALA A 3 21.94 24.10 30.00
N LYS A 4 20.61 24.06 30.07
CA LYS A 4 19.89 23.01 30.82
C LYS A 4 19.84 21.74 29.97
N GLN A 5 20.28 20.61 30.52
CA GLN A 5 19.85 19.30 30.00
C GLN A 5 18.37 19.11 30.34
N LYS A 6 17.53 18.84 29.34
CA LYS A 6 16.32 18.05 29.54
C LYS A 6 16.74 16.58 29.52
N GLY A 7 16.14 15.74 30.35
CA GLY A 7 16.31 14.29 30.24
C GLY A 7 15.54 13.78 29.03
N GLY A 8 16.13 12.83 28.30
CA GLY A 8 15.38 11.84 27.53
C GLY A 8 15.35 10.54 28.33
N SER A 9 14.28 9.77 28.19
CA SER A 9 14.21 8.38 28.66
C SER A 9 15.28 7.52 27.95
N LYS A 10 15.55 6.33 28.52
CA LYS A 10 16.45 5.34 27.95
C LYS A 10 15.68 4.03 27.86
N SER A 11 15.39 3.56 26.65
CA SER A 11 14.91 2.20 26.42
C SER A 11 16.05 1.17 26.57
N ARG A 12 15.75 -0.02 27.10
CA ARG A 12 16.74 -0.94 27.71
C ARG A 12 16.47 -2.43 27.42
N GLY A 13 16.55 -2.80 26.14
CA GLY A 13 16.42 -4.20 25.74
C GLY A 13 17.62 -5.09 26.08
N ASN A 14 17.58 -5.83 27.20
CA ASN A 14 17.84 -7.29 27.26
C ASN A 14 17.71 -7.91 28.67
N ALA A 15 17.33 -9.20 28.70
CA ALA A 15 17.25 -10.06 29.88
C ALA A 15 18.60 -10.37 30.60
N THR A 16 19.66 -9.60 30.35
CA THR A 16 20.92 -9.64 31.10
C THR A 16 20.99 -8.57 32.20
N GLU A 17 20.11 -7.56 32.19
CA GLU A 17 20.09 -6.48 33.19
C GLU A 17 20.00 -7.00 34.64
N GLU A 18 19.40 -8.19 34.86
CA GLU A 18 19.31 -8.87 36.16
C GLU A 18 20.68 -9.14 36.84
N VAL A 19 21.79 -9.07 36.08
CA VAL A 19 23.16 -9.19 36.60
C VAL A 19 24.03 -7.98 36.23
N GLU A 20 23.61 -7.12 35.29
CA GLU A 20 24.35 -5.90 34.91
C GLU A 20 24.20 -4.76 35.93
N GLU A 21 23.20 -4.79 36.82
CA GLU A 21 23.18 -3.92 38.01
C GLU A 21 24.09 -4.40 39.16
N THR A 22 24.88 -5.47 38.93
CA THR A 22 26.05 -5.74 39.78
C THR A 22 27.22 -4.83 39.37
N LEU A 23 28.17 -4.56 40.28
CA LEU A 23 29.25 -3.56 40.11
C LEU A 23 30.36 -3.95 39.10
N GLN A 24 30.05 -4.79 38.11
CA GLN A 24 31.00 -5.40 37.17
C GLN A 24 30.30 -5.89 35.90
N ALA A 25 30.87 -5.59 34.73
CA ALA A 25 30.34 -6.06 33.44
C ALA A 25 30.22 -7.60 33.38
N VAL A 26 29.17 -8.10 32.72
CA VAL A 26 28.87 -9.55 32.62
C VAL A 26 30.06 -10.37 32.08
N CYS A 27 30.77 -9.87 31.07
CA CYS A 27 31.95 -10.54 30.51
C CYS A 27 33.13 -10.70 31.50
N LEU A 28 33.13 -9.99 32.63
CA LEU A 28 34.12 -10.11 33.69
C LEU A 28 33.67 -11.01 34.86
N LEU A 29 32.45 -11.57 34.82
CA LEU A 29 31.96 -12.44 35.90
C LEU A 29 32.75 -13.76 35.94
N PRO A 30 33.11 -14.28 37.14
CA PRO A 30 33.89 -15.49 37.26
C PRO A 30 33.03 -16.74 36.99
N LEU A 31 33.37 -17.49 35.95
CA LEU A 31 32.87 -18.83 35.68
C LEU A 31 33.96 -19.84 36.09
N ALA A 32 33.66 -20.71 37.05
CA ALA A 32 34.65 -21.61 37.67
C ALA A 32 35.97 -20.89 38.08
N ASN A 33 35.84 -19.70 38.67
CA ASN A 33 36.92 -18.81 39.13
C ASN A 33 37.80 -18.21 38.00
N THR A 34 37.30 -18.17 36.76
CA THR A 34 37.94 -17.53 35.59
C THR A 34 36.94 -16.59 34.91
N PRO A 35 37.25 -15.31 34.60
CA PRO A 35 36.31 -14.40 33.94
C PRO A 35 35.83 -14.90 32.57
N LEU A 36 34.56 -14.67 32.23
CA LEU A 36 33.95 -15.14 30.98
C LEU A 36 34.74 -14.73 29.72
N ILE A 37 35.25 -13.51 29.67
CA ILE A 37 36.04 -12.97 28.54
C ILE A 37 37.34 -13.76 28.25
N GLU A 38 37.90 -14.47 29.24
CA GLU A 38 39.07 -15.33 28.99
C GLU A 38 38.69 -16.56 28.15
N TYR A 39 37.47 -17.09 28.31
CA TYR A 39 37.01 -18.23 27.51
C TYR A 39 36.75 -17.85 26.05
N THR A 40 36.22 -16.64 25.78
CA THR A 40 36.06 -16.15 24.40
C THR A 40 37.41 -15.82 23.76
N LEU A 41 38.34 -15.18 24.48
CA LEU A 41 39.66 -14.86 23.94
C LEU A 41 40.53 -16.11 23.72
N GLU A 42 40.47 -17.13 24.58
CA GLU A 42 41.09 -18.43 24.29
C GLU A 42 40.44 -19.11 23.08
N PHE A 43 39.12 -19.05 22.91
CA PHE A 43 38.45 -19.58 21.71
C PHE A 43 38.92 -18.87 20.43
N LEU A 44 38.96 -17.53 20.42
CA LEU A 44 39.44 -16.74 19.28
C LEU A 44 40.93 -16.95 18.99
N ALA A 45 41.75 -17.17 20.02
CA ALA A 45 43.17 -17.54 19.88
C ALA A 45 43.34 -18.93 19.25
N ASN A 46 42.58 -19.93 19.69
CA ASN A 46 42.59 -21.28 19.10
C ASN A 46 41.98 -21.30 17.69
N ALA A 47 41.10 -20.35 17.36
CA ALA A 47 40.57 -20.12 16.02
C ALA A 47 41.56 -19.44 15.05
N GLY A 48 42.73 -18.99 15.52
CA GLY A 48 43.74 -18.33 14.68
C GLY A 48 43.38 -16.91 14.26
N VAL A 49 42.58 -16.20 15.05
CA VAL A 49 42.24 -14.78 14.80
C VAL A 49 43.46 -13.91 15.10
N GLU A 50 43.84 -13.02 14.17
CA GLU A 50 44.98 -12.11 14.31
C GLU A 50 44.56 -10.78 14.98
N ASP A 51 43.57 -10.07 14.43
CA ASP A 51 43.09 -8.79 14.95
C ASP A 51 41.71 -8.91 15.65
N VAL A 52 41.56 -8.24 16.80
CA VAL A 52 40.36 -8.29 17.65
C VAL A 52 39.88 -6.88 18.02
N PHE A 53 38.60 -6.60 17.74
CA PHE A 53 37.93 -5.36 18.11
C PHE A 53 36.98 -5.61 19.30
N LEU A 54 37.31 -5.05 20.46
CA LEU A 54 36.47 -5.13 21.66
C LEU A 54 35.62 -3.85 21.80
N TYR A 55 34.32 -4.00 21.58
CA TYR A 55 33.32 -2.99 21.90
C TYR A 55 32.84 -3.13 23.34
N ALA A 56 32.63 -2.00 24.02
CA ALA A 56 32.17 -1.98 25.41
C ALA A 56 31.27 -0.76 25.68
N GLY A 57 29.98 -1.03 25.96
CA GLY A 57 29.03 -0.04 26.46
C GLY A 57 29.20 0.18 27.96
N ALA A 58 28.47 -0.60 28.77
CA ALA A 58 28.53 -0.51 30.24
C ALA A 58 29.92 -0.85 30.81
N HIS A 59 30.31 -0.16 31.88
CA HIS A 59 31.55 -0.39 32.66
C HIS A 59 32.86 -0.49 31.85
N SER A 60 32.94 0.15 30.69
CA SER A 60 34.10 0.12 29.77
C SER A 60 35.44 0.45 30.45
N ASP A 61 35.48 1.41 31.38
CA ASP A 61 36.67 1.75 32.19
C ASP A 61 37.18 0.62 33.10
N GLN A 62 36.38 -0.40 33.42
CA GLN A 62 36.78 -1.57 34.22
C GLN A 62 37.31 -2.68 33.31
N LEU A 63 36.63 -2.93 32.19
CA LEU A 63 37.07 -3.88 31.17
C LEU A 63 38.41 -3.47 30.56
N GLU A 64 38.60 -2.18 30.24
CA GLU A 64 39.88 -1.70 29.72
C GLU A 64 41.02 -1.91 30.73
N LYS A 65 40.79 -1.65 32.03
CA LYS A 65 41.78 -1.90 33.08
C LYS A 65 42.11 -3.40 33.21
N TYR A 66 41.11 -4.26 33.16
CA TYR A 66 41.30 -5.71 33.20
C TYR A 66 42.14 -6.19 32.00
N ILE A 67 41.73 -5.85 30.78
CA ILE A 67 42.43 -6.22 29.54
C ILE A 67 43.86 -5.65 29.51
N ASN A 68 44.07 -4.43 29.99
CA ASN A 68 45.40 -3.81 30.13
C ASN A 68 46.32 -4.54 31.14
N SER A 69 45.76 -5.29 32.08
CA SER A 69 46.51 -6.16 33.02
C SER A 69 46.60 -7.62 32.57
N SER A 70 45.85 -8.01 31.53
CA SER A 70 45.75 -9.39 31.04
C SER A 70 46.95 -9.81 30.19
N LYS A 71 47.06 -11.13 29.95
CA LYS A 71 48.07 -11.71 29.04
C LYS A 71 47.92 -11.25 27.58
N TRP A 72 46.72 -10.82 27.18
CA TRP A 72 46.37 -10.53 25.78
C TRP A 72 46.99 -9.23 25.24
N ARG A 73 47.43 -8.33 26.13
CA ARG A 73 48.18 -7.10 25.78
C ARG A 73 49.70 -7.25 25.93
N ALA A 74 50.19 -8.43 26.31
CA ALA A 74 51.62 -8.72 26.37
C ALA A 74 52.16 -9.15 25.00
N SER A 75 53.46 -8.97 24.76
CA SER A 75 54.15 -9.36 23.51
C SER A 75 54.30 -10.88 23.29
N SER A 76 53.56 -11.68 24.06
CA SER A 76 53.41 -13.14 23.91
C SER A 76 51.96 -13.55 23.60
N SER A 77 51.10 -12.57 23.33
CA SER A 77 49.73 -12.78 22.83
C SER A 77 49.77 -13.34 21.40
N PRO A 78 48.82 -14.20 21.00
CA PRO A 78 48.67 -14.60 19.60
C PRO A 78 48.08 -13.48 18.72
N PHE A 79 47.41 -12.49 19.32
CA PHE A 79 46.79 -11.38 18.59
C PHE A 79 47.82 -10.34 18.14
N SER A 80 47.75 -9.91 16.89
CA SER A 80 48.55 -8.80 16.33
C SER A 80 48.07 -7.45 16.83
N GLN A 81 46.75 -7.21 16.83
CA GLN A 81 46.15 -5.98 17.32
C GLN A 81 44.88 -6.26 18.12
N LEU A 82 44.86 -5.81 19.37
CA LEU A 82 43.66 -5.80 20.21
C LEU A 82 43.24 -4.35 20.44
N THR A 83 42.18 -3.93 19.76
CA THR A 83 41.67 -2.55 19.74
C THR A 83 40.43 -2.43 20.62
N PHE A 84 40.45 -1.50 21.56
CA PHE A 84 39.33 -1.20 22.44
C PHE A 84 38.54 0.00 21.91
N LEU A 85 37.24 -0.18 21.66
CA LEU A 85 36.36 0.86 21.13
C LEU A 85 35.32 1.24 22.19
N ARG A 86 35.43 2.49 22.64
CA ARG A 86 34.48 3.15 23.56
C ARG A 86 33.34 3.73 22.72
N THR A 87 32.15 3.14 22.82
CA THR A 87 30.95 3.60 22.10
C THR A 87 29.80 3.78 23.10
N THR A 88 28.90 4.72 22.85
CA THR A 88 27.71 5.00 23.68
C THR A 88 26.47 4.21 23.24
N SER A 89 26.64 3.24 22.33
CA SER A 89 25.57 2.40 21.79
C SER A 89 25.05 1.40 22.83
N SER A 90 23.73 1.23 22.87
CA SER A 90 23.04 0.19 23.65
C SER A 90 22.78 -1.07 22.83
N SER A 91 22.51 -0.94 21.52
CA SER A 91 22.18 -2.09 20.65
C SER A 91 23.41 -2.71 19.97
N VAL A 92 23.26 -3.97 19.52
CA VAL A 92 24.27 -4.64 18.68
C VAL A 92 24.27 -4.06 17.26
N GLY A 93 23.12 -3.62 16.75
CA GLY A 93 23.03 -2.99 15.44
C GLY A 93 23.86 -1.71 15.33
N ASP A 94 23.81 -0.84 16.34
CA ASP A 94 24.58 0.40 16.34
C ASP A 94 26.09 0.16 16.44
N VAL A 95 26.50 -0.93 17.10
CA VAL A 95 27.91 -1.37 17.10
C VAL A 95 28.36 -1.79 15.70
N LEU A 96 27.50 -2.47 14.93
CA LEU A 96 27.82 -2.89 13.56
C LEU A 96 27.78 -1.71 12.57
N ARG A 97 26.88 -0.73 12.75
CA ARG A 97 26.86 0.55 12.01
C ARG A 97 28.11 1.40 12.29
N ASP A 98 28.51 1.53 13.55
CA ASP A 98 29.72 2.24 13.97
C ASP A 98 31.00 1.53 13.48
N LEU A 99 30.98 0.21 13.33
CA LEU A 99 32.04 -0.59 12.71
C LEU A 99 32.11 -0.37 11.19
N ASP A 100 30.96 -0.33 10.52
CA ASP A 100 30.85 -0.05 9.08
C ASP A 100 31.35 1.36 8.74
N GLY A 101 30.83 2.39 9.41
CA GLY A 101 31.21 3.79 9.20
C GLY A 101 32.67 4.14 9.54
N LYS A 102 33.40 3.22 10.18
CA LYS A 102 34.87 3.30 10.39
C LYS A 102 35.67 2.53 9.34
N HIS A 103 35.02 1.74 8.49
CA HIS A 103 35.60 0.92 7.42
C HIS A 103 36.82 0.07 7.87
N LEU A 104 36.76 -0.51 9.08
CA LEU A 104 37.89 -1.24 9.69
C LEU A 104 38.06 -2.67 9.16
N ILE A 105 37.04 -3.23 8.50
CA ILE A 105 37.01 -4.64 8.07
C ILE A 105 37.03 -4.73 6.54
N THR A 106 37.91 -5.58 6.01
CA THR A 106 38.19 -5.71 4.57
C THR A 106 37.97 -7.12 4.01
N GLY A 107 37.63 -8.09 4.85
CA GLY A 107 37.47 -9.51 4.49
C GLY A 107 36.42 -10.22 5.35
N ASP A 108 36.35 -11.55 5.26
CA ASP A 108 35.46 -12.34 6.13
C ASP A 108 35.88 -12.17 7.60
N PHE A 109 34.92 -11.96 8.49
CA PHE A 109 35.14 -11.70 9.92
C PHE A 109 34.22 -12.54 10.80
N LEU A 110 34.51 -12.56 12.10
CA LEU A 110 33.72 -13.28 13.10
C LEU A 110 32.96 -12.30 13.98
N VAL A 111 31.65 -12.50 14.12
CA VAL A 111 30.82 -11.85 15.15
C VAL A 111 30.63 -12.86 16.27
N VAL A 112 31.13 -12.52 17.47
CA VAL A 112 31.08 -13.38 18.66
C VAL A 112 30.77 -12.51 19.88
N SER A 113 29.85 -12.96 20.73
CA SER A 113 29.52 -12.24 21.97
C SER A 113 30.50 -12.55 23.11
N GLY A 114 30.66 -11.61 24.06
CA GLY A 114 31.70 -11.63 25.11
C GLY A 114 31.51 -12.66 26.24
N ASP A 115 30.52 -13.53 26.11
CA ASP A 115 29.97 -14.48 27.10
C ASP A 115 29.85 -15.92 26.56
N VAL A 116 30.53 -16.20 25.44
CA VAL A 116 30.52 -17.50 24.72
C VAL A 116 31.66 -18.42 25.19
N ILE A 117 31.37 -19.71 25.37
CA ILE A 117 32.37 -20.74 25.68
C ILE A 117 32.30 -21.82 24.61
N SER A 118 33.39 -21.97 23.86
CA SER A 118 33.50 -22.89 22.73
C SER A 118 34.89 -23.54 22.65
N ASN A 119 34.95 -24.82 22.27
CA ASN A 119 36.19 -25.53 21.92
C ASN A 119 36.27 -25.93 20.43
N LEU A 120 35.36 -25.42 19.60
CA LEU A 120 35.25 -25.71 18.17
C LEU A 120 36.49 -25.30 17.35
N PRO A 121 37.06 -26.19 16.50
CA PRO A 121 38.00 -25.79 15.45
C PRO A 121 37.27 -25.11 14.27
N ILE A 122 37.28 -23.77 14.23
CA ILE A 122 36.49 -23.00 13.24
C ILE A 122 36.97 -23.14 11.78
N GLU A 123 38.17 -23.67 11.53
CA GLU A 123 38.75 -23.84 10.19
C GLU A 123 37.80 -24.55 9.21
N ALA A 124 37.06 -25.55 9.68
CA ALA A 124 36.11 -26.31 8.88
C ALA A 124 34.92 -25.45 8.42
N ALA A 125 34.34 -24.67 9.34
CA ALA A 125 33.24 -23.75 9.05
C ALA A 125 33.68 -22.59 8.15
N LEU A 126 34.87 -22.02 8.40
CA LEU A 126 35.47 -20.96 7.58
C LEU A 126 35.73 -21.44 6.15
N LYS A 127 36.23 -22.67 5.98
CA LYS A 127 36.46 -23.28 4.66
C LYS A 127 35.15 -23.55 3.92
N GLN A 128 34.10 -24.00 4.61
CA GLN A 128 32.77 -24.14 4.02
C GLN A 128 32.19 -22.79 3.61
N HIS A 129 32.26 -21.77 4.46
CA HIS A 129 31.82 -20.41 4.16
C HIS A 129 32.51 -19.85 2.92
N ARG A 130 33.84 -19.95 2.83
CA ARG A 130 34.60 -19.49 1.65
C ARG A 130 34.27 -20.26 0.38
N ALA A 131 34.11 -21.58 0.45
CA ALA A 131 33.70 -22.38 -0.71
C ALA A 131 32.27 -22.06 -1.18
N ARG A 132 31.34 -21.79 -0.24
CA ARG A 132 30.01 -21.27 -0.56
C ARG A 132 30.11 -19.89 -1.22
N ARG A 133 30.91 -18.96 -0.68
CA ARG A 133 31.11 -17.59 -1.20
C ARG A 133 31.80 -17.54 -2.59
N GLU A 134 32.64 -18.52 -2.91
CA GLU A 134 33.27 -18.66 -4.24
C GLU A 134 32.26 -19.14 -5.30
N ALA A 135 31.29 -19.98 -4.90
CA ALA A 135 30.22 -20.47 -5.78
C ALA A 135 29.05 -19.47 -5.91
N ASP A 136 28.62 -18.87 -4.80
CA ASP A 136 27.58 -17.84 -4.71
C ASP A 136 28.08 -16.66 -3.87
N LYS A 137 28.25 -15.49 -4.51
CA LYS A 137 28.67 -14.25 -3.83
C LYS A 137 27.63 -13.71 -2.85
N ASN A 138 26.38 -14.16 -2.94
CA ASN A 138 25.30 -13.74 -2.05
C ASN A 138 25.27 -14.51 -0.72
N ALA A 139 26.15 -15.50 -0.52
CA ALA A 139 26.35 -16.16 0.77
C ALA A 139 27.06 -15.23 1.79
N ILE A 140 26.28 -14.37 2.46
CA ILE A 140 26.78 -13.30 3.35
C ILE A 140 27.13 -13.76 4.77
N MET A 141 26.49 -14.81 5.26
CA MET A 141 26.63 -15.23 6.66
C MET A 141 26.58 -16.75 6.79
N THR A 142 27.33 -17.28 7.75
CA THR A 142 27.25 -18.69 8.17
C THR A 142 27.19 -18.77 9.68
N MET A 143 26.02 -19.12 10.20
CA MET A 143 25.71 -19.24 11.62
C MET A 143 26.19 -20.58 12.16
N VAL A 144 26.90 -20.55 13.29
CA VAL A 144 27.38 -21.78 13.96
C VAL A 144 26.36 -22.21 15.01
N LEU A 145 25.72 -23.37 14.76
CA LEU A 145 24.67 -23.93 15.59
C LEU A 145 25.10 -25.29 16.15
N ARG A 146 24.58 -25.67 17.32
CA ARG A 146 24.93 -26.94 17.98
C ARG A 146 23.72 -27.84 18.20
N GLU A 147 23.85 -29.10 17.82
CA GLU A 147 22.82 -30.13 18.02
C GLU A 147 22.71 -30.52 19.51
N ALA A 148 21.52 -30.33 20.11
CA ALA A 148 21.23 -30.69 21.49
C ALA A 148 19.74 -30.99 21.71
N GLY A 149 19.45 -32.26 22.03
CA GLY A 149 18.09 -32.78 22.19
C GLY A 149 17.17 -31.88 23.04
N ARG A 150 15.90 -31.78 22.63
CA ARG A 150 14.92 -30.75 23.03
C ARG A 150 15.01 -30.29 24.50
N ASN A 151 15.10 -31.22 25.45
CA ASN A 151 15.13 -30.92 26.89
C ASN A 151 16.56 -30.69 27.45
N HIS A 152 17.51 -30.18 26.66
CA HIS A 152 18.89 -29.98 27.13
C HIS A 152 18.99 -28.85 28.17
N ARG A 153 19.77 -29.08 29.23
CA ARG A 153 19.85 -28.22 30.41
C ARG A 153 20.25 -26.76 30.15
N THR A 154 20.98 -26.50 29.06
CA THR A 154 21.46 -25.16 28.66
C THR A 154 20.40 -24.35 27.90
N LYS A 155 19.32 -24.97 27.43
CA LYS A 155 18.24 -24.26 26.74
C LYS A 155 17.39 -23.48 27.75
N SER A 156 16.87 -22.33 27.33
CA SER A 156 15.77 -21.70 28.05
C SER A 156 14.55 -22.62 28.06
N THR A 157 13.59 -22.33 28.94
CA THR A 157 12.27 -22.98 28.90
C THR A 157 11.19 -22.00 28.45
N SER A 158 11.40 -20.70 28.70
CA SER A 158 10.52 -19.62 28.25
C SER A 158 10.53 -19.47 26.73
N ILE A 159 11.71 -19.34 26.12
CA ILE A 159 11.88 -19.05 24.69
C ILE A 159 12.55 -20.23 23.97
N SER A 160 11.94 -20.67 22.87
CA SER A 160 12.38 -21.75 21.98
C SER A 160 12.68 -21.20 20.57
N PRO A 161 13.96 -21.02 20.18
CA PRO A 161 14.29 -20.72 18.79
C PRO A 161 14.02 -21.95 17.90
N VAL A 162 13.37 -21.72 16.75
CA VAL A 162 13.11 -22.73 15.72
C VAL A 162 13.78 -22.31 14.42
N PHE A 163 14.54 -23.23 13.82
CA PHE A 163 15.21 -23.03 12.53
C PHE A 163 14.57 -23.89 11.46
N VAL A 164 14.24 -23.30 10.30
CA VAL A 164 13.83 -24.04 9.08
C VAL A 164 14.99 -24.03 8.11
N ILE A 165 15.50 -25.21 7.75
CA ILE A 165 16.78 -25.38 7.04
C ILE A 165 16.60 -26.28 5.80
N ASP A 166 17.22 -25.89 4.68
CA ASP A 166 17.42 -26.75 3.49
C ASP A 166 18.56 -27.75 3.79
N PRO A 167 18.29 -29.07 3.93
CA PRO A 167 19.30 -30.06 4.26
C PRO A 167 20.29 -30.35 3.13
N THR A 168 20.04 -29.86 1.90
CA THR A 168 20.91 -30.06 0.73
C THR A 168 21.98 -28.97 0.59
N LYS A 169 21.77 -27.79 1.20
CA LYS A 169 22.68 -26.63 1.13
C LYS A 169 23.14 -26.12 2.50
N ASP A 170 22.55 -26.63 3.59
CA ASP A 170 22.59 -26.06 4.95
C ASP A 170 22.05 -24.61 5.03
N ARG A 171 21.22 -24.17 4.07
CA ARG A 171 20.68 -22.79 4.02
C ARG A 171 19.58 -22.63 5.08
N CYS A 172 19.64 -21.55 5.86
CA CYS A 172 18.51 -21.12 6.68
C CYS A 172 17.48 -20.44 5.78
N LEU A 173 16.20 -20.81 5.95
CA LEU A 173 15.09 -20.31 5.14
C LEU A 173 14.09 -19.49 5.95
N HIS A 174 13.82 -19.91 7.18
CA HIS A 174 12.95 -19.19 8.11
C HIS A 174 13.45 -19.40 9.55
N TYR A 175 13.21 -18.41 10.42
CA TYR A 175 13.62 -18.39 11.82
C TYR A 175 12.57 -17.70 12.68
N GLU A 176 12.13 -18.35 13.75
CA GLU A 176 11.13 -17.79 14.69
C GLU A 176 11.53 -18.13 16.14
N GLU A 177 11.36 -17.19 17.07
CA GLU A 177 11.58 -17.37 18.51
C GLU A 177 10.23 -17.55 19.21
N ILE A 178 9.82 -18.80 19.45
CA ILE A 178 8.54 -19.11 20.10
C ILE A 178 8.69 -18.91 21.62
N ASP A 179 7.97 -17.94 22.18
CA ASP A 179 7.74 -17.85 23.62
C ASP A 179 6.66 -18.85 24.08
N HIS A 180 6.69 -19.20 25.36
CA HIS A 180 5.79 -20.15 26.00
C HIS A 180 5.07 -19.56 27.23
N HIS A 181 5.13 -18.23 27.44
CA HIS A 181 4.54 -17.55 28.60
C HIS A 181 3.45 -16.53 28.26
N SER A 182 3.59 -15.79 27.16
CA SER A 182 2.59 -14.85 26.67
C SER A 182 1.35 -15.60 26.14
N GLU A 183 0.16 -15.25 26.63
CA GLU A 183 -1.11 -15.87 26.19
C GLU A 183 -1.49 -15.45 24.75
N GLU A 184 -0.92 -14.35 24.26
CA GLU A 184 -1.14 -13.82 22.91
C GLU A 184 -0.26 -14.48 21.85
N SER A 185 0.98 -14.88 22.18
CA SER A 185 1.84 -15.56 21.21
C SER A 185 1.34 -16.98 21.00
N SER A 186 0.69 -17.20 19.85
CA SER A 186 0.14 -18.52 19.55
C SER A 186 1.28 -19.53 19.46
N SER A 187 1.14 -20.70 20.09
CA SER A 187 2.17 -21.74 20.14
C SER A 187 2.33 -22.50 18.81
N ARG A 188 2.45 -21.75 17.70
CA ARG A 188 2.37 -22.20 16.31
C ARG A 188 3.44 -21.45 15.51
N LEU A 189 4.26 -22.21 14.78
CA LEU A 189 5.23 -21.69 13.83
C LEU A 189 4.52 -21.24 12.56
N ASN A 190 4.81 -20.05 12.03
CA ASN A 190 4.20 -19.57 10.78
C ASN A 190 5.20 -19.57 9.61
N ILE A 191 5.12 -20.57 8.74
CA ILE A 191 5.99 -20.69 7.55
C ILE A 191 5.21 -20.24 6.30
N ASP A 192 5.77 -19.29 5.56
CA ASP A 192 5.22 -18.80 4.30
C ASP A 192 5.16 -19.91 3.24
N ALA A 193 4.01 -20.02 2.56
CA ALA A 193 3.72 -21.14 1.66
C ALA A 193 4.70 -21.23 0.47
N GLU A 194 5.30 -20.13 0.04
CA GLU A 194 6.30 -20.12 -1.04
C GLU A 194 7.57 -20.91 -0.67
N ILE A 195 7.99 -20.90 0.61
CA ILE A 195 9.14 -21.67 1.08
C ILE A 195 8.88 -23.18 0.86
N LEU A 196 7.63 -23.61 1.07
CA LEU A 196 7.17 -24.99 0.86
C LEU A 196 7.04 -25.37 -0.63
N LEU A 197 6.79 -24.40 -1.51
CA LEU A 197 6.67 -24.60 -2.96
C LEU A 197 8.04 -24.60 -3.67
N SER A 198 8.99 -23.82 -3.16
CA SER A 198 10.32 -23.61 -3.76
C SER A 198 11.37 -24.65 -3.37
N HIS A 199 11.18 -25.36 -2.25
CA HIS A 199 12.14 -26.33 -1.70
C HIS A 199 11.52 -27.72 -1.53
N GLY A 200 12.12 -28.74 -2.17
CA GLY A 200 11.60 -30.12 -2.15
C GLY A 200 11.87 -30.90 -0.87
N GLU A 201 12.82 -30.45 -0.03
CA GLU A 201 13.10 -31.00 1.30
C GLU A 201 13.36 -29.85 2.28
N LEU A 202 12.81 -29.96 3.50
CA LEU A 202 12.89 -28.96 4.57
C LEU A 202 13.01 -29.67 5.92
N ASP A 203 13.93 -29.22 6.77
CA ASP A 203 14.11 -29.71 8.15
C ASP A 203 13.76 -28.60 9.16
N ILE A 204 12.84 -28.90 10.10
CA ILE A 204 12.31 -27.94 11.09
C ILE A 204 12.87 -28.30 12.47
N ARG A 205 13.86 -27.54 12.92
CA ARG A 205 14.76 -27.91 14.03
C ARG A 205 14.63 -26.99 15.24
N GLN A 206 13.96 -27.50 16.27
CA GLN A 206 13.98 -26.97 17.66
C GLN A 206 15.11 -27.61 18.51
N ASP A 207 15.85 -28.59 17.96
CA ASP A 207 16.94 -29.27 18.66
C ASP A 207 18.30 -28.54 18.54
N LEU A 208 18.38 -27.44 17.79
CA LEU A 208 19.60 -26.62 17.74
C LEU A 208 19.72 -25.68 18.95
N ILE A 209 20.96 -25.31 19.28
CA ILE A 209 21.34 -24.23 20.20
C ILE A 209 22.04 -23.18 19.35
N ASP A 210 21.57 -21.93 19.41
CA ASP A 210 22.33 -20.79 18.91
C ASP A 210 23.53 -20.53 19.83
N CYS A 211 24.72 -20.44 19.24
CA CYS A 211 25.95 -20.16 19.95
C CYS A 211 26.35 -18.68 19.89
N SER A 212 25.64 -17.87 19.09
CA SER A 212 26.01 -16.48 18.74
C SER A 212 27.48 -16.36 18.28
N ILE A 213 27.89 -17.29 17.41
CA ILE A 213 29.15 -17.30 16.67
C ILE A 213 28.77 -17.29 15.19
N ASP A 214 28.95 -16.16 14.52
CA ASP A 214 28.58 -15.99 13.11
C ASP A 214 29.81 -15.62 12.28
N ILE A 215 29.98 -16.30 11.14
CA ILE A 215 30.98 -15.97 10.13
C ILE A 215 30.32 -15.05 9.11
N CYS A 216 30.80 -13.81 8.98
CA CYS A 216 30.16 -12.74 8.23
C CYS A 216 31.06 -12.19 7.12
N THR A 217 30.47 -11.79 6.01
CA THR A 217 31.12 -10.97 4.98
C THR A 217 30.88 -9.48 5.23
N PRO A 218 31.71 -8.56 4.70
CA PRO A 218 31.46 -7.12 4.83
C PRO A 218 30.08 -6.66 4.34
N ASP A 219 29.46 -7.37 3.38
CA ASP A 219 28.07 -7.15 2.94
C ASP A 219 27.06 -7.10 4.11
N VAL A 220 27.32 -7.86 5.19
CA VAL A 220 26.50 -7.86 6.40
C VAL A 220 26.45 -6.46 7.01
N LEU A 221 27.61 -5.78 7.12
CA LEU A 221 27.71 -4.47 7.75
C LEU A 221 26.87 -3.41 7.02
N SER A 222 26.93 -3.39 5.68
CA SER A 222 26.09 -2.51 4.87
C SER A 222 24.58 -2.74 5.10
N LEU A 223 24.13 -4.00 5.27
CA LEU A 223 22.72 -4.29 5.57
C LEU A 223 22.29 -3.81 6.96
N TRP A 224 23.20 -3.70 7.94
CA TRP A 224 22.91 -3.04 9.22
C TRP A 224 22.89 -1.51 9.11
N SER A 225 23.66 -0.94 8.19
CA SER A 225 23.67 0.50 7.90
C SER A 225 22.47 0.96 7.07
N ASP A 226 21.99 0.14 6.13
CA ASP A 226 20.83 0.44 5.28
C ASP A 226 19.50 0.35 6.05
N SER A 227 19.41 -0.56 7.03
CA SER A 227 18.18 -0.81 7.82
C SER A 227 18.39 -0.50 9.30
N PHE A 228 17.83 0.63 9.76
CA PHE A 228 18.01 1.14 11.12
C PHE A 228 17.23 0.35 12.19
N ASP A 229 16.15 -0.32 11.82
CA ASP A 229 15.25 -1.06 12.72
C ASP A 229 15.86 -2.37 13.25
N TYR A 230 16.93 -2.84 12.61
CA TYR A 230 17.70 -3.98 13.10
C TYR A 230 18.46 -3.59 14.39
N GLN A 231 18.01 -4.12 15.53
CA GLN A 231 18.67 -3.97 16.83
C GLN A 231 19.26 -5.30 17.33
N SER A 232 18.54 -6.41 17.12
CA SER A 232 18.90 -7.77 17.54
C SER A 232 19.33 -8.66 16.36
N PRO A 233 20.49 -9.37 16.43
CA PRO A 233 20.97 -10.24 15.36
C PRO A 233 20.11 -11.46 15.02
N ARG A 234 19.08 -11.75 15.82
CA ARG A 234 18.17 -12.89 15.65
C ARG A 234 16.74 -12.41 15.37
N LYS A 235 15.96 -12.05 16.40
CA LYS A 235 14.60 -11.45 16.30
C LYS A 235 14.42 -10.45 15.15
N HIS A 236 15.39 -9.57 14.87
CA HIS A 236 15.24 -8.53 13.83
C HIS A 236 16.04 -8.88 12.56
N TYR A 237 17.38 -8.94 12.63
CA TYR A 237 18.24 -9.05 11.44
C TYR A 237 18.07 -10.37 10.68
N LEU A 238 18.09 -11.51 11.38
CA LEU A 238 17.95 -12.82 10.74
C LEU A 238 16.54 -13.00 10.16
N PHE A 239 15.51 -12.56 10.89
CA PHE A 239 14.13 -12.62 10.42
C PHE A 239 13.90 -11.72 9.19
N GLY A 240 14.28 -10.44 9.26
CA GLY A 240 14.13 -9.48 8.16
C GLY A 240 14.89 -9.89 6.90
N VAL A 241 16.17 -10.25 7.01
CA VAL A 241 16.97 -10.66 5.83
C VAL A 241 16.45 -11.94 5.18
N LEU A 242 15.82 -12.85 5.94
CA LEU A 242 15.17 -14.04 5.38
C LEU A 242 13.80 -13.74 4.74
N LYS A 243 13.02 -12.84 5.33
CA LYS A 243 11.72 -12.40 4.80
C LYS A 243 11.86 -11.57 3.54
N ASP A 244 12.75 -10.58 3.57
CA ASP A 244 13.00 -9.63 2.46
C ASP A 244 13.93 -10.22 1.38
N TYR A 245 13.99 -11.55 1.28
CA TYR A 245 14.91 -12.27 0.38
C TYR A 245 14.73 -11.90 -1.09
N GLU A 246 13.51 -11.57 -1.52
CA GLU A 246 13.22 -11.07 -2.87
C GLU A 246 13.97 -9.76 -3.20
N LEU A 247 14.02 -8.84 -2.22
CA LEU A 247 14.63 -7.52 -2.37
C LEU A 247 16.16 -7.59 -2.25
N ASN A 248 16.65 -8.31 -1.24
CA ASN A 248 18.07 -8.35 -0.91
C ASN A 248 18.86 -9.42 -1.69
N GLY A 249 18.22 -10.53 -2.07
CA GLY A 249 18.82 -11.66 -2.79
C GLY A 249 19.94 -12.41 -2.06
N LYS A 250 20.19 -12.11 -0.77
CA LYS A 250 21.28 -12.64 0.05
C LYS A 250 20.89 -13.95 0.74
N THR A 251 21.88 -14.80 1.00
CA THR A 251 21.66 -16.15 1.55
C THR A 251 22.43 -16.36 2.86
N ILE A 252 21.69 -16.76 3.89
CA ILE A 252 22.24 -17.08 5.22
C ILE A 252 22.31 -18.60 5.35
N HIS A 253 23.49 -19.11 5.71
CA HIS A 253 23.75 -20.53 5.85
C HIS A 253 23.99 -20.92 7.30
N THR A 254 23.94 -22.22 7.58
CA THR A 254 24.24 -22.81 8.88
C THR A 254 25.47 -23.71 8.83
N HIS A 255 26.00 -24.03 10.01
CA HIS A 255 27.00 -25.06 10.24
C HIS A 255 26.67 -25.77 11.56
N ILE A 256 26.22 -27.03 11.49
CA ILE A 256 25.64 -27.74 12.64
C ILE A 256 26.67 -28.70 13.28
N ILE A 257 27.09 -28.36 14.50
CA ILE A 257 28.04 -29.10 15.32
C ILE A 257 27.34 -30.25 16.06
N LYS A 258 27.98 -31.42 16.10
CA LYS A 258 27.49 -32.60 16.84
C LYS A 258 28.42 -33.09 17.96
N GLU A 259 29.74 -32.93 17.81
CA GLU A 259 30.73 -33.46 18.77
C GLU A 259 31.31 -32.37 19.69
N ASP A 260 31.66 -31.20 19.14
CA ASP A 260 32.25 -30.11 19.93
C ASP A 260 31.25 -29.39 20.83
N TYR A 261 31.78 -28.70 21.84
CA TYR A 261 31.01 -27.88 22.77
C TYR A 261 31.07 -26.41 22.35
N ALA A 262 29.90 -25.83 22.13
CA ALA A 262 29.67 -24.39 22.14
C ALA A 262 28.41 -24.07 22.96
N ALA A 263 28.41 -22.98 23.71
CA ALA A 263 27.26 -22.44 24.44
C ALA A 263 27.51 -20.98 24.87
N ARG A 264 26.43 -20.25 25.18
CA ARG A 264 26.45 -18.84 25.59
C ARG A 264 25.79 -18.63 26.96
N VAL A 265 26.34 -17.75 27.80
CA VAL A 265 25.85 -17.49 29.16
C VAL A 265 24.82 -16.35 29.18
N ARG A 266 23.61 -16.57 28.62
CA ARG A 266 22.54 -15.54 28.58
C ARG A 266 21.82 -15.33 29.92
N ASN A 267 21.62 -16.38 30.73
CA ASN A 267 20.84 -16.29 31.98
C ASN A 267 21.42 -17.16 33.10
N LEU A 268 20.90 -17.02 34.33
CA LEU A 268 21.38 -17.75 35.51
C LEU A 268 21.29 -19.28 35.36
N LYS A 269 20.28 -19.78 34.63
CA LYS A 269 20.12 -21.20 34.28
C LYS A 269 21.24 -21.69 33.36
N ALA A 270 21.63 -20.89 32.36
CA ALA A 270 22.77 -21.18 31.49
C ALA A 270 24.11 -21.09 32.26
N TYR A 271 24.29 -20.11 33.15
CA TYR A 271 25.47 -20.01 34.01
C TYR A 271 25.66 -21.27 34.88
N ASP A 272 24.58 -21.73 35.53
CA ASP A 272 24.55 -22.98 36.31
C ASP A 272 24.91 -24.21 35.44
N ALA A 273 24.25 -24.34 34.28
CA ALA A 273 24.44 -25.43 33.35
C ALA A 273 25.86 -25.51 32.78
N ILE A 274 26.37 -24.40 32.25
CA ILE A 274 27.68 -24.32 31.59
C ILE A 274 28.81 -24.45 32.62
N SER A 275 28.64 -23.92 33.84
CA SER A 275 29.56 -24.21 34.96
C SER A 275 29.69 -25.71 35.22
N LYS A 276 28.56 -26.44 35.24
CA LYS A 276 28.56 -27.89 35.48
C LYS A 276 29.18 -28.67 34.31
N ASP A 277 29.06 -28.16 33.08
CA ASP A 277 29.67 -28.77 31.88
C ASP A 277 31.19 -28.55 31.82
N ILE A 278 31.69 -27.35 32.16
CA ILE A 278 33.13 -27.07 32.34
C ILE A 278 33.72 -27.98 33.44
N VAL A 279 33.07 -28.06 34.61
CA VAL A 279 33.52 -28.90 35.73
C VAL A 279 33.40 -30.42 35.43
N SER A 280 32.61 -30.82 34.43
CA SER A 280 32.58 -32.19 33.91
C SER A 280 33.38 -32.39 32.61
N ARG A 281 34.21 -31.41 32.23
CA ARG A 281 35.19 -31.43 31.12
C ARG A 281 34.60 -31.57 29.70
N TRP A 282 33.36 -31.13 29.48
CA TRP A 282 32.80 -31.05 28.11
C TRP A 282 33.50 -30.01 27.24
N THR A 283 34.07 -28.96 27.85
CA THR A 283 34.74 -27.84 27.18
C THR A 283 36.24 -28.06 26.96
N TYR A 284 36.76 -29.28 27.16
CA TYR A 284 38.20 -29.55 27.07
C TYR A 284 38.78 -29.13 25.69
N PRO A 285 39.87 -28.34 25.62
CA PRO A 285 40.87 -28.07 26.66
C PRO A 285 40.57 -26.90 27.63
N LEU A 286 39.47 -26.16 27.46
CA LEU A 286 39.08 -25.03 28.31
C LEU A 286 38.47 -25.52 29.65
N CYS A 287 39.31 -26.04 30.53
CA CYS A 287 38.95 -26.60 31.84
C CYS A 287 39.86 -26.02 32.93
N PRO A 288 39.44 -25.92 34.21
CA PRO A 288 40.25 -25.25 35.23
C PRO A 288 41.64 -25.88 35.45
N ASP A 289 41.80 -27.19 35.17
CA ASP A 289 43.06 -27.92 35.27
C ASP A 289 44.11 -27.58 34.20
N THR A 290 43.73 -26.94 33.09
CA THR A 290 44.72 -26.39 32.12
C THR A 290 45.26 -25.02 32.54
N ASN A 291 44.72 -24.41 33.60
CA ASN A 291 45.26 -23.20 34.24
C ASN A 291 45.51 -22.02 33.26
N LEU A 292 44.48 -21.72 32.45
CA LEU A 292 44.47 -20.70 31.38
C LEU A 292 45.03 -19.32 31.80
N LEU A 293 44.81 -18.91 33.05
CA LEU A 293 45.25 -17.63 33.61
C LEU A 293 46.58 -17.75 34.40
N PRO A 294 47.56 -16.84 34.17
CA PRO A 294 48.84 -16.88 34.85
C PRO A 294 48.69 -16.72 36.37
N GLY A 295 49.10 -17.74 37.12
CA GLY A 295 48.98 -17.78 38.59
C GLY A 295 47.86 -18.69 39.11
N HIS A 296 47.06 -19.29 38.23
CA HIS A 296 46.13 -20.37 38.58
C HIS A 296 46.92 -21.67 38.84
N THR A 297 46.48 -22.47 39.83
CA THR A 297 47.21 -23.67 40.29
C THR A 297 46.30 -24.86 40.61
N TYR A 298 45.23 -25.06 39.83
CA TYR A 298 44.27 -26.14 40.02
C TYR A 298 44.83 -27.52 39.69
N ASP A 299 44.85 -28.42 40.67
CA ASP A 299 45.02 -29.86 40.48
C ASP A 299 43.65 -30.56 40.34
N LEU A 300 43.51 -31.44 39.34
CA LEU A 300 42.32 -32.29 39.19
C LEU A 300 42.40 -33.57 40.05
N ARG A 301 41.35 -33.82 40.84
CA ARG A 301 41.18 -35.01 41.67
C ARG A 301 39.92 -35.81 41.28
N LYS A 302 39.90 -37.09 41.66
CA LYS A 302 38.83 -38.04 41.33
C LYS A 302 37.45 -37.50 41.72
N GLY A 303 36.50 -37.51 40.78
CA GLY A 303 35.14 -37.01 40.98
C GLY A 303 34.91 -35.55 40.57
N SER A 304 35.71 -35.01 39.65
CA SER A 304 35.67 -33.59 39.25
C SER A 304 35.85 -32.65 40.44
N LEU A 305 36.88 -32.91 41.25
CA LEU A 305 37.31 -32.00 42.31
C LEU A 305 38.53 -31.22 41.84
N TYR A 306 38.39 -29.91 41.69
CA TYR A 306 39.46 -28.99 41.34
C TYR A 306 39.91 -28.23 42.59
N GLN A 307 41.21 -28.25 42.89
CA GLN A 307 41.76 -27.63 44.10
C GLN A 307 43.03 -26.86 43.77
N GLU A 308 43.09 -25.56 44.10
CA GLU A 308 44.34 -24.80 44.03
C GLU A 308 45.30 -25.10 45.19
N GLN A 309 46.58 -24.77 44.97
CA GLN A 309 47.60 -24.84 46.00
C GLN A 309 47.35 -23.80 47.11
N GLY A 310 47.56 -24.19 48.37
CA GLY A 310 47.35 -23.32 49.53
C GLY A 310 45.93 -23.29 50.11
N VAL A 311 45.01 -24.14 49.65
CA VAL A 311 43.71 -24.38 50.31
C VAL A 311 43.91 -25.08 51.65
N THR A 312 43.18 -24.66 52.70
CA THR A 312 43.23 -25.27 54.04
C THR A 312 41.93 -26.01 54.37
N LEU A 313 42.05 -27.31 54.66
CA LEU A 313 40.92 -28.21 54.88
C LEU A 313 40.97 -28.78 56.31
N ALA A 314 39.89 -28.60 57.08
CA ALA A 314 39.76 -29.23 58.39
C ALA A 314 39.65 -30.76 58.29
N ARG A 315 40.15 -31.49 59.30
CA ARG A 315 40.20 -32.96 59.28
C ARG A 315 38.82 -33.62 59.14
N SER A 316 37.75 -32.93 59.54
CA SER A 316 36.39 -33.48 59.54
C SER A 316 35.45 -32.90 58.46
N CYS A 317 35.96 -32.12 57.49
CA CYS A 317 35.14 -31.66 56.36
C CYS A 317 34.91 -32.79 55.33
N VAL A 318 33.76 -32.77 54.65
CA VAL A 318 33.44 -33.71 53.57
C VAL A 318 33.28 -32.95 52.26
N ILE A 319 34.16 -33.23 51.29
CA ILE A 319 34.11 -32.63 49.95
C ILE A 319 33.49 -33.64 48.99
N GLY A 320 32.45 -33.21 48.29
CA GLY A 320 31.70 -33.98 47.31
C GLY A 320 32.35 -34.00 45.92
N ARG A 321 31.53 -34.36 44.93
CA ARG A 321 31.90 -34.36 43.50
C ARG A 321 31.55 -33.01 42.87
N ARG A 322 32.17 -32.70 41.73
CA ARG A 322 31.95 -31.47 40.93
C ARG A 322 32.17 -30.19 41.73
N THR A 323 33.27 -30.11 42.47
CA THR A 323 33.58 -28.98 43.36
C THR A 323 34.86 -28.30 42.90
N VAL A 324 34.86 -26.96 42.90
CA VAL A 324 36.04 -26.12 42.59
C VAL A 324 36.41 -25.35 43.85
N ILE A 325 37.70 -25.29 44.21
CA ILE A 325 38.18 -24.58 45.40
C ILE A 325 39.40 -23.71 45.05
N GLY A 326 39.20 -22.39 45.10
CA GLY A 326 40.22 -21.38 44.86
C GLY A 326 41.26 -21.25 45.99
N ARG A 327 42.43 -20.71 45.63
CA ARG A 327 43.61 -20.53 46.48
C ARG A 327 43.32 -19.74 47.75
N GLY A 328 43.94 -20.15 48.86
CA GLY A 328 43.84 -19.49 50.16
C GLY A 328 42.52 -19.71 50.90
N THR A 329 41.54 -20.38 50.29
CA THR A 329 40.26 -20.70 50.92
C THR A 329 40.43 -21.68 52.07
N SER A 330 39.63 -21.48 53.12
CA SER A 330 39.64 -22.22 54.37
C SER A 330 38.28 -22.81 54.69
N ILE A 331 38.23 -24.10 55.04
CA ILE A 331 37.00 -24.86 55.29
C ILE A 331 37.03 -25.47 56.69
N GLY A 332 36.04 -25.11 57.52
CA GLY A 332 35.90 -25.53 58.91
C GLY A 332 35.50 -27.00 59.13
N ASP A 333 35.58 -27.42 60.40
CA ASP A 333 35.22 -28.77 60.83
C ASP A 333 33.73 -29.10 60.61
N ARG A 334 33.44 -30.36 60.25
CA ARG A 334 32.11 -30.93 59.95
C ARG A 334 31.36 -30.31 58.78
N THR A 335 31.98 -29.38 58.04
CA THR A 335 31.37 -28.72 56.89
C THR A 335 31.29 -29.66 55.68
N THR A 336 30.17 -29.65 54.98
CA THR A 336 29.89 -30.50 53.81
C THR A 336 29.69 -29.66 52.55
N VAL A 337 30.45 -29.93 51.49
CA VAL A 337 30.42 -29.16 50.23
C VAL A 337 30.09 -30.09 49.06
N HIS A 338 29.09 -29.78 48.24
CA HIS A 338 28.65 -30.64 47.13
C HIS A 338 28.25 -29.84 45.87
N SER A 339 28.85 -30.18 44.72
CA SER A 339 28.55 -29.54 43.42
C SER A 339 28.64 -27.99 43.43
N THR A 340 29.52 -27.44 44.28
CA THR A 340 29.69 -26.00 44.57
C THR A 340 31.00 -25.46 43.98
N THR A 341 31.02 -24.22 43.50
CA THR A 341 32.26 -23.48 43.22
C THR A 341 32.57 -22.52 44.36
N LEU A 342 33.81 -22.58 44.88
CA LEU A 342 34.36 -21.66 45.87
C LEU A 342 35.50 -20.85 45.25
N GLY A 343 35.39 -19.53 45.31
CA GLY A 343 36.44 -18.59 44.95
C GLY A 343 37.68 -18.65 45.86
N ARG A 344 38.53 -17.65 45.71
CA ARG A 344 39.79 -17.49 46.45
C ARG A 344 39.58 -16.78 47.79
N SER A 345 40.52 -16.98 48.71
CA SER A 345 40.57 -16.32 50.02
C SER A 345 39.32 -16.49 50.91
N CYS A 346 38.42 -17.42 50.58
CA CYS A 346 37.14 -17.57 51.28
C CYS A 346 37.31 -18.22 52.65
N LYS A 347 36.39 -17.91 53.56
CA LYS A 347 36.39 -18.41 54.94
C LYS A 347 35.06 -19.07 55.26
N VAL A 348 35.02 -20.40 55.19
CA VAL A 348 33.82 -21.19 55.47
C VAL A 348 33.89 -21.72 56.91
N GLY A 349 32.89 -21.36 57.70
CA GLY A 349 32.73 -21.78 59.10
C GLY A 349 32.60 -23.29 59.30
N ARG A 350 32.35 -23.67 60.55
CA ARG A 350 32.13 -25.06 61.01
C ARG A 350 30.68 -25.46 60.83
N ASN A 351 30.44 -26.74 60.60
CA ASN A 351 29.09 -27.32 60.48
C ASN A 351 28.22 -26.67 59.38
N VAL A 352 28.86 -26.07 58.37
CA VAL A 352 28.19 -25.42 57.22
C VAL A 352 27.79 -26.47 56.18
N LYS A 353 26.68 -26.25 55.47
CA LYS A 353 26.31 -27.06 54.30
C LYS A 353 26.25 -26.19 53.06
N LEU A 354 26.97 -26.59 52.01
CA LEU A 354 26.96 -25.95 50.69
C LEU A 354 26.55 -26.98 49.64
N GLU A 355 25.43 -26.75 48.95
CA GLU A 355 24.93 -27.63 47.89
C GLU A 355 24.55 -26.82 46.63
N GLY A 356 25.27 -27.02 45.53
CA GLY A 356 24.95 -26.36 44.24
C GLY A 356 25.11 -24.84 44.23
N ALA A 357 25.73 -24.25 45.25
CA ALA A 357 25.97 -22.81 45.34
C ALA A 357 27.19 -22.34 44.52
N TYR A 358 27.17 -21.06 44.15
CA TYR A 358 28.24 -20.37 43.43
C TYR A 358 28.75 -19.21 44.31
N ILE A 359 29.95 -19.38 44.86
CA ILE A 359 30.56 -18.44 45.80
C ILE A 359 31.83 -17.88 45.16
N TRP A 360 31.90 -16.57 44.96
CA TRP A 360 33.05 -15.89 44.36
C TRP A 360 34.11 -15.53 45.43
N ASP A 361 34.92 -14.49 45.22
CA ASP A 361 36.17 -14.26 45.96
C ASP A 361 35.97 -13.51 47.29
N ASN A 362 36.83 -13.82 48.28
CA ASN A 362 36.89 -13.19 49.60
C ASN A 362 35.63 -13.32 50.49
N VAL A 363 34.69 -14.21 50.14
CA VAL A 363 33.44 -14.43 50.89
C VAL A 363 33.70 -15.05 52.26
N VAL A 364 32.95 -14.60 53.27
CA VAL A 364 33.00 -15.12 54.65
C VAL A 364 31.63 -15.71 55.01
N ILE A 365 31.62 -16.96 55.49
CA ILE A 365 30.41 -17.69 55.88
C ILE A 365 30.55 -18.13 57.33
N GLY A 366 29.61 -17.73 58.18
CA GLY A 366 29.58 -18.08 59.60
C GLY A 366 29.41 -19.58 59.88
N ASP A 367 29.55 -19.95 61.15
CA ASP A 367 29.30 -21.32 61.62
C ASP A 367 27.80 -21.68 61.49
N GLY A 368 27.48 -22.95 61.19
CA GLY A 368 26.12 -23.50 61.23
C GLY A 368 25.24 -23.32 59.99
N SER A 369 25.59 -22.39 59.09
CA SER A 369 24.73 -21.96 57.97
C SER A 369 24.49 -23.04 56.88
N ASP A 370 23.32 -23.03 56.25
CA ASP A 370 22.87 -23.97 55.20
C ASP A 370 22.55 -23.18 53.91
N ILE A 371 23.29 -23.41 52.83
CA ILE A 371 23.23 -22.64 51.58
C ILE A 371 23.04 -23.58 50.40
N ARG A 372 21.95 -23.39 49.65
CA ARG A 372 21.60 -24.26 48.52
C ARG A 372 21.26 -23.45 47.28
N GLY A 373 21.86 -23.80 46.14
CA GLY A 373 21.48 -23.25 44.82
C GLY A 373 21.50 -21.72 44.69
N ALA A 374 22.36 -21.04 45.46
CA ALA A 374 22.42 -19.57 45.54
C ALA A 374 23.72 -19.02 44.94
N ILE A 375 23.69 -17.76 44.49
CA ILE A 375 24.85 -17.04 43.94
C ILE A 375 25.28 -15.95 44.92
N ILE A 376 26.57 -15.92 45.26
CA ILE A 376 27.14 -15.09 46.32
C ILE A 376 28.39 -14.38 45.76
N ALA A 377 28.27 -13.07 45.53
CA ALA A 377 29.31 -12.25 44.92
C ALA A 377 30.46 -11.86 45.88
N ASP A 378 31.47 -11.15 45.37
CA ASP A 378 32.71 -10.91 46.12
C ASP A 378 32.50 -10.12 47.42
N GLY A 379 33.28 -10.49 48.44
CA GLY A 379 33.34 -9.78 49.72
C GLY A 379 32.07 -9.82 50.57
N VAL A 380 31.09 -10.65 50.20
CA VAL A 380 29.87 -10.87 51.00
C VAL A 380 30.22 -11.54 52.34
N VAL A 381 29.52 -11.12 53.40
CA VAL A 381 29.64 -11.69 54.74
C VAL A 381 28.29 -12.24 55.19
N ILE A 382 28.22 -13.56 55.36
CA ILE A 382 27.05 -14.27 55.88
C ILE A 382 27.31 -14.62 57.34
N GLY A 383 26.35 -14.29 58.21
CA GLY A 383 26.36 -14.62 59.63
C GLY A 383 26.31 -16.11 59.94
N LYS A 384 26.19 -16.41 61.24
CA LYS A 384 26.02 -17.77 61.78
C LYS A 384 24.57 -18.22 61.67
N ASP A 385 24.38 -19.54 61.57
CA ASP A 385 23.08 -20.21 61.57
C ASP A 385 22.08 -19.66 60.51
N CYS A 386 22.60 -19.01 59.46
CA CYS A 386 21.80 -18.47 58.36
C CYS A 386 21.30 -19.59 57.43
N THR A 387 20.13 -19.43 56.84
CA THR A 387 19.59 -20.37 55.83
C THR A 387 19.29 -19.63 54.54
N ILE A 388 19.90 -20.07 53.42
CA ILE A 388 19.71 -19.47 52.09
C ILE A 388 19.13 -20.52 51.14
N GLU A 389 17.93 -20.23 50.64
CA GLU A 389 17.19 -21.10 49.72
C GLU A 389 17.62 -20.93 48.24
N PRO A 390 17.30 -21.91 47.37
CA PRO A 390 17.66 -21.88 45.94
C PRO A 390 17.20 -20.62 45.20
N GLY A 391 18.03 -20.17 44.25
CA GLY A 391 17.74 -18.99 43.43
C GLY A 391 17.98 -17.64 44.13
N ALA A 392 18.36 -17.61 45.41
CA ALA A 392 18.77 -16.38 46.06
C ALA A 392 20.09 -15.82 45.45
N LEU A 393 20.14 -14.50 45.25
CA LEU A 393 21.30 -13.78 44.69
C LEU A 393 21.73 -12.66 45.65
N LEU A 394 22.98 -12.71 46.09
CA LEU A 394 23.60 -11.70 46.96
C LEU A 394 24.66 -10.90 46.20
N SER A 395 24.44 -9.59 46.04
CA SER A 395 25.39 -8.71 45.35
C SER A 395 26.65 -8.43 46.18
N TYR A 396 27.64 -7.84 45.50
CA TYR A 396 28.94 -7.45 46.08
C TYR A 396 28.83 -6.72 47.43
N GLY A 397 29.61 -7.18 48.41
CA GLY A 397 29.77 -6.51 49.71
C GLY A 397 28.51 -6.40 50.58
N VAL A 398 27.46 -7.19 50.31
CA VAL A 398 26.29 -7.37 51.19
C VAL A 398 26.71 -8.06 52.49
N LYS A 399 26.03 -7.73 53.59
CA LYS A 399 26.20 -8.40 54.90
C LYS A 399 24.86 -8.89 55.42
N ILE A 400 24.79 -10.16 55.80
CA ILE A 400 23.60 -10.80 56.41
C ILE A 400 23.91 -11.09 57.88
N ALA A 401 23.00 -10.70 58.78
CA ALA A 401 23.14 -10.92 60.22
C ALA A 401 22.97 -12.40 60.64
N ASP A 402 23.46 -12.74 61.84
CA ASP A 402 23.31 -14.08 62.43
C ASP A 402 21.81 -14.48 62.53
N GLY A 403 21.47 -15.71 62.11
CA GLY A 403 20.13 -16.31 62.23
C GLY A 403 19.12 -15.97 61.14
N VAL A 404 19.47 -15.13 60.15
CA VAL A 404 18.56 -14.72 59.07
C VAL A 404 18.27 -15.86 58.07
N LYS A 405 17.02 -15.96 57.61
CA LYS A 405 16.61 -16.82 56.48
C LYS A 405 16.36 -15.95 55.23
N VAL A 406 17.01 -16.28 54.11
CA VAL A 406 16.71 -15.73 52.79
C VAL A 406 15.86 -16.73 52.01
N GLU A 407 14.73 -16.25 51.49
CA GLU A 407 13.74 -17.06 50.77
C GLU A 407 14.10 -17.28 49.30
N SER A 408 13.56 -18.36 48.73
CA SER A 408 13.78 -18.76 47.33
C SER A 408 13.54 -17.60 46.35
N GLY A 409 14.55 -17.30 45.52
CA GLY A 409 14.47 -16.29 44.45
C GLY A 409 14.75 -14.84 44.84
N LYS A 410 14.97 -14.51 46.12
CA LYS A 410 15.21 -13.12 46.55
C LYS A 410 16.55 -12.55 46.07
N ARG A 411 16.52 -11.28 45.62
CA ARG A 411 17.68 -10.50 45.16
C ARG A 411 18.03 -9.45 46.20
N ILE A 412 19.25 -9.48 46.74
CA ILE A 412 19.70 -8.53 47.77
C ILE A 412 20.88 -7.72 47.24
N SER A 413 20.74 -6.38 47.23
CA SER A 413 21.73 -5.43 46.71
C SER A 413 22.15 -4.39 47.76
N LYS A 414 23.08 -3.51 47.38
CA LYS A 414 23.64 -2.43 48.21
C LYS A 414 23.52 -1.03 47.59
N SER A 415 23.41 -0.96 46.26
CA SER A 415 23.25 0.27 45.49
C SER A 415 21.92 0.26 44.76
N LYS A 416 21.25 1.42 44.65
CA LYS A 416 20.07 1.61 43.79
C LYS A 416 20.45 1.71 42.31
N ARG A 417 19.46 1.64 41.42
CA ARG A 417 19.53 1.85 39.95
C ARG A 417 20.45 3.00 39.51
N ASP A 418 20.43 4.13 40.23
CA ASP A 418 21.29 5.32 39.99
C ASP A 418 22.73 5.21 40.53
N GLY A 419 23.15 4.06 41.05
CA GLY A 419 24.45 3.90 41.73
C GLY A 419 24.55 4.59 43.11
N SER A 420 23.45 5.13 43.63
CA SER A 420 23.38 5.72 44.97
C SER A 420 23.25 4.63 46.06
N ALA A 421 23.91 4.83 47.21
CA ALA A 421 23.85 3.89 48.33
C ALA A 421 22.45 3.86 48.95
N ALA A 422 21.84 2.68 49.03
CA ALA A 422 20.50 2.52 49.59
C ALA A 422 20.50 2.59 51.13
N PRO A 423 19.40 3.06 51.77
CA PRO A 423 19.18 2.76 53.17
C PRO A 423 19.06 1.24 53.36
N THR A 424 19.64 0.72 54.45
CA THR A 424 19.64 -0.72 54.76
C THR A 424 18.26 -1.18 55.23
N ASP A 425 17.78 -2.30 54.69
CA ASP A 425 16.55 -2.94 55.16
C ASP A 425 16.83 -4.00 56.23
N SER A 426 16.67 -3.59 57.49
CA SER A 426 16.82 -4.48 58.65
C SER A 426 15.81 -5.64 58.71
N ALA A 427 14.70 -5.61 57.94
CA ALA A 427 13.76 -6.73 57.89
C ALA A 427 14.30 -7.90 57.05
N VAL A 428 15.11 -7.61 56.02
CA VAL A 428 15.61 -8.63 55.08
C VAL A 428 17.04 -9.06 55.36
N VAL A 429 17.93 -8.16 55.79
CA VAL A 429 19.32 -8.51 56.17
C VAL A 429 19.56 -8.64 57.68
N GLY A 430 18.55 -8.35 58.51
CA GLY A 430 18.59 -8.46 59.97
C GLY A 430 19.29 -7.29 60.69
N GLU A 431 19.22 -7.29 62.02
CA GLU A 431 19.87 -6.26 62.85
C GLU A 431 21.39 -6.26 62.68
N GLY A 432 21.92 -5.20 62.06
CA GLY A 432 23.35 -5.06 61.78
C GLY A 432 23.83 -5.64 60.44
N GLY A 433 22.91 -6.09 59.57
CA GLY A 433 23.22 -6.36 58.16
C GLY A 433 23.54 -5.08 57.36
N GLU A 434 23.93 -5.25 56.10
CA GLU A 434 24.12 -4.17 55.12
C GLU A 434 23.61 -4.65 53.74
N GLY A 435 22.43 -4.18 53.34
CA GLY A 435 21.78 -4.50 52.07
C GLY A 435 20.31 -4.09 52.07
N TYR A 436 19.64 -4.23 50.92
CA TYR A 436 18.20 -4.04 50.74
C TYR A 436 17.65 -5.05 49.72
N GLU A 437 16.36 -5.37 49.79
CA GLU A 437 15.69 -6.24 48.81
C GLU A 437 15.42 -5.47 47.52
N PHE A 438 15.86 -6.03 46.38
CA PHE A 438 15.63 -5.44 45.07
C PHE A 438 14.30 -5.93 44.51
N ILE A 439 13.32 -5.03 44.47
CA ILE A 439 12.02 -5.20 43.85
C ILE A 439 12.04 -4.40 42.54
N GLN A 440 11.70 -5.02 41.42
CA GLN A 440 11.43 -4.31 40.16
C GLN A 440 10.13 -3.52 40.34
N GLY A 441 10.14 -2.23 40.04
CA GLY A 441 8.92 -1.42 40.04
C GLY A 441 8.08 -1.70 38.80
N GLU A 442 6.77 -1.66 38.95
CA GLU A 442 5.78 -1.84 37.87
C GLU A 442 5.49 -0.51 37.13
N ASP A 443 6.30 0.53 37.36
CA ASP A 443 6.05 1.94 36.99
C ASP A 443 7.03 2.48 35.90
N GLU A 444 7.25 1.76 34.79
CA GLU A 444 7.90 2.30 33.58
C GLU A 444 7.17 1.79 32.32
N ASP A 445 6.43 2.70 31.67
CA ASP A 445 5.87 2.75 30.30
C ASP A 445 5.48 1.43 29.57
N GLU A 446 4.21 1.31 29.15
CA GLU A 446 3.59 0.13 28.51
C GLU A 446 4.13 -0.24 27.10
N ASP A 447 5.23 0.36 26.65
CA ASP A 447 5.82 0.21 25.30
C ASP A 447 7.12 -0.64 25.24
N GLU A 448 7.68 -1.12 26.36
CA GLU A 448 8.94 -1.93 26.37
C GLU A 448 8.72 -3.46 26.27
N ASP A 449 8.45 -3.93 25.05
CA ASP A 449 8.76 -5.26 24.45
C ASP A 449 9.05 -6.42 25.44
N ASP A 450 8.03 -7.27 25.67
CA ASP A 450 7.82 -8.18 26.81
C ASP A 450 8.87 -9.31 27.03
N ILE A 451 10.11 -8.93 27.37
CA ILE A 451 11.26 -9.83 27.56
C ILE A 451 11.80 -9.80 29.00
N SER A 452 11.47 -8.76 29.77
CA SER A 452 11.90 -8.59 31.16
C SER A 452 11.24 -9.65 32.08
N VAL A 453 9.90 -9.74 32.06
CA VAL A 453 9.10 -10.60 32.96
C VAL A 453 9.40 -12.09 32.74
N ALA A 454 9.48 -12.55 31.49
CA ALA A 454 9.75 -13.94 31.13
C ALA A 454 11.14 -14.45 31.56
N SER A 455 12.06 -13.55 31.92
CA SER A 455 13.41 -13.88 32.41
C SER A 455 13.49 -14.04 33.94
N SER A 456 12.66 -13.30 34.68
CA SER A 456 12.63 -13.30 36.16
C SER A 456 11.99 -14.57 36.77
N GLY A 457 11.45 -15.47 35.95
CA GLY A 457 10.71 -16.68 36.34
C GLY A 457 11.51 -17.79 37.04
N LEU A 458 12.03 -17.54 38.24
CA LEU A 458 12.82 -18.50 39.04
C LEU A 458 11.93 -19.56 39.76
N VAL A 459 11.04 -20.19 39.01
CA VAL A 459 9.98 -21.09 39.51
C VAL A 459 10.53 -22.50 39.83
N TYR A 460 11.17 -22.64 40.99
CA TYR A 460 11.44 -23.95 41.61
C TYR A 460 10.14 -24.57 42.17
N ARG A 461 9.20 -24.97 41.30
CA ARG A 461 7.94 -25.62 41.71
C ARG A 461 7.68 -26.93 40.95
N MET A 462 7.68 -28.02 41.73
CA MET A 462 7.25 -29.39 41.40
C MET A 462 8.03 -30.17 40.31
N PRO A 463 8.78 -31.23 40.67
CA PRO A 463 9.18 -32.30 39.76
C PRO A 463 8.01 -33.28 39.50
N GLY A 464 6.80 -32.74 39.25
CA GLY A 464 5.53 -33.44 39.45
C GLY A 464 4.70 -33.73 38.20
N LEU A 465 5.06 -33.20 37.02
CA LEU A 465 4.32 -33.37 35.77
C LEU A 465 5.19 -34.05 34.70
N SER A 466 5.41 -35.35 34.88
CA SER A 466 5.91 -36.26 33.85
C SER A 466 4.80 -37.23 33.43
N LEU A 467 3.79 -36.70 32.73
CA LEU A 467 2.65 -37.37 32.09
C LEU A 467 2.15 -36.40 31.00
N SER A 468 1.92 -36.76 29.74
CA SER A 468 2.10 -38.06 29.06
C SER A 468 2.26 -37.87 27.55
N SER A 469 3.08 -38.68 26.89
CA SER A 469 3.28 -38.65 25.43
C SER A 469 2.32 -39.58 24.67
N ALA A 470 1.08 -39.13 24.45
CA ALA A 470 0.06 -39.69 23.55
C ALA A 470 -1.00 -38.57 23.29
N SER A 471 -1.65 -38.41 22.14
CA SER A 471 -1.75 -39.22 20.90
C SER A 471 -1.50 -38.30 19.68
N ILE A 472 -1.18 -38.71 18.44
CA ILE A 472 -1.56 -39.88 17.61
C ILE A 472 -3.03 -39.84 17.11
N SER A 473 -3.19 -39.09 16.02
CA SER A 473 -3.84 -39.50 14.75
C SER A 473 -5.37 -39.59 14.59
N THR A 474 -5.88 -38.67 13.75
CA THR A 474 -6.82 -38.84 12.60
C THR A 474 -8.31 -39.24 12.77
N LEU A 475 -9.12 -38.42 12.06
CA LEU A 475 -10.38 -38.71 11.34
C LEU A 475 -11.74 -38.77 12.06
N SER A 476 -12.74 -38.25 11.33
CA SER A 476 -14.20 -38.45 11.41
C SER A 476 -14.97 -38.04 12.68
N SER A 477 -15.48 -36.80 12.63
CA SER A 477 -16.91 -36.44 12.83
C SER A 477 -17.83 -37.33 13.67
N GLU A 478 -18.37 -36.75 14.76
CA GLU A 478 -19.82 -36.72 15.00
C GLU A 478 -20.19 -35.51 15.88
N VAL A 479 -21.48 -35.14 15.92
CA VAL A 479 -21.94 -33.85 16.49
C VAL A 479 -22.37 -33.96 17.95
N SER A 480 -22.08 -32.92 18.74
CA SER A 480 -22.74 -32.66 20.03
C SER A 480 -22.67 -31.17 20.36
N GLU A 481 -23.82 -30.57 20.67
CA GLU A 481 -23.95 -29.15 21.03
C GLU A 481 -23.49 -28.92 22.48
N GLY A 482 -22.82 -27.79 22.78
CA GLY A 482 -22.34 -27.54 24.14
C GLY A 482 -21.44 -26.33 24.35
N SER A 483 -21.95 -25.11 24.11
CA SER A 483 -21.46 -23.85 24.72
C SER A 483 -19.93 -23.61 24.70
N TRP A 484 -19.37 -23.25 23.54
CA TRP A 484 -18.02 -22.69 23.44
C TRP A 484 -18.10 -21.20 23.09
N ALA A 485 -17.56 -20.33 23.94
CA ALA A 485 -17.27 -18.96 23.54
C ALA A 485 -16.16 -18.97 22.47
N ARG A 486 -16.36 -18.26 21.37
CA ARG A 486 -15.37 -18.13 20.29
C ARG A 486 -14.93 -16.67 20.19
N SER A 487 -13.63 -16.44 20.30
CA SER A 487 -13.01 -15.13 20.01
C SER A 487 -13.28 -14.73 18.57
N ALA A 488 -13.44 -13.42 18.33
CA ALA A 488 -13.86 -12.91 17.04
C ALA A 488 -12.81 -13.12 15.93
N ARG A 489 -13.25 -13.76 14.85
CA ARG A 489 -12.74 -13.58 13.48
C ARG A 489 -13.97 -13.59 12.57
N SER A 490 -14.43 -12.41 12.18
CA SER A 490 -15.27 -12.24 10.99
C SER A 490 -14.49 -12.83 9.78
N SER A 491 -15.03 -13.67 8.90
CA SER A 491 -16.41 -13.83 8.40
C SER A 491 -16.85 -12.64 7.56
N PHE A 492 -16.85 -12.82 6.24
CA PHE A 492 -17.35 -11.84 5.29
C PHE A 492 -18.88 -11.83 5.29
N SER A 493 -19.45 -10.90 6.04
CA SER A 493 -20.88 -10.58 6.09
C SER A 493 -21.04 -9.17 6.68
N ASP A 494 -21.49 -8.22 5.86
CA ASP A 494 -22.00 -6.83 6.06
C ASP A 494 -21.50 -5.90 7.20
N ASP A 495 -20.81 -6.36 8.25
CA ASP A 495 -20.35 -5.57 9.40
C ASP A 495 -19.25 -4.52 9.07
N ALA A 496 -18.88 -4.37 7.80
CA ALA A 496 -17.84 -3.42 7.35
C ALA A 496 -18.23 -1.95 7.56
N GLU A 497 -19.53 -1.62 7.57
CA GLU A 497 -19.99 -0.24 7.74
C GLU A 497 -19.77 0.32 9.14
N ASP A 498 -19.89 -0.51 10.19
CA ASP A 498 -19.71 -0.04 11.58
C ASP A 498 -18.23 0.05 11.98
N HIS A 499 -17.35 -0.76 11.38
CA HIS A 499 -15.89 -0.69 11.64
C HIS A 499 -15.30 0.69 11.33
N PHE A 500 -15.54 1.24 10.13
CA PHE A 500 -15.06 2.58 9.78
C PHE A 500 -15.61 3.66 10.71
N ASN A 501 -16.90 3.58 11.08
CA ASN A 501 -17.50 4.56 11.98
C ASN A 501 -16.86 4.50 13.38
N ALA A 502 -16.58 3.32 13.92
CA ALA A 502 -15.90 3.16 15.21
C ALA A 502 -14.47 3.72 15.17
N ASP A 503 -13.67 3.33 14.19
CA ASP A 503 -12.26 3.70 14.10
C ASP A 503 -12.09 5.22 13.83
N ALA A 504 -12.90 5.78 12.92
CA ALA A 504 -12.87 7.21 12.61
C ALA A 504 -13.42 8.09 13.76
N THR A 505 -14.46 7.64 14.49
CA THR A 505 -14.95 8.40 15.65
C THR A 505 -13.94 8.39 16.81
N GLY A 506 -13.26 7.27 17.05
CA GLY A 506 -12.16 7.18 18.00
C GLY A 506 -11.02 8.14 17.65
N SER A 507 -10.49 8.03 16.42
CA SER A 507 -9.38 8.86 15.94
C SER A 507 -9.68 10.36 16.02
N ILE A 508 -10.86 10.81 15.56
CA ILE A 508 -11.24 12.23 15.64
C ILE A 508 -11.39 12.65 17.12
N LEU A 509 -12.03 11.83 17.96
CA LEU A 509 -12.27 12.17 19.37
C LEU A 509 -10.96 12.34 20.16
N ASP A 510 -9.95 11.52 19.90
CA ASP A 510 -8.64 11.65 20.55
C ASP A 510 -7.84 12.85 20.00
N SER A 511 -7.84 13.09 18.69
CA SER A 511 -7.27 14.32 18.11
C SER A 511 -7.96 15.60 18.61
N LEU A 512 -9.28 15.56 18.90
CA LEU A 512 -10.02 16.63 19.60
C LEU A 512 -9.63 16.77 21.08
N ARG A 513 -9.33 15.67 21.79
CA ARG A 513 -8.88 15.66 23.20
C ARG A 513 -7.48 16.24 23.36
N GLU A 514 -6.57 15.92 22.45
CA GLU A 514 -5.21 16.49 22.43
C GLU A 514 -5.18 17.95 21.93
N GLY A 515 -6.18 18.36 21.14
CA GLY A 515 -6.27 19.71 20.59
C GLY A 515 -5.45 19.89 19.31
N VAL A 516 -5.37 18.83 18.49
CA VAL A 516 -4.70 18.79 17.18
C VAL A 516 -5.34 19.81 16.22
N THR A 517 -4.54 20.38 15.31
CA THR A 517 -5.00 21.35 14.29
C THR A 517 -5.88 20.70 13.21
N ALA A 518 -6.91 21.41 12.75
CA ALA A 518 -7.89 20.94 11.76
C ALA A 518 -7.27 20.27 10.51
N ASP A 519 -6.21 20.84 9.93
CA ASP A 519 -5.49 20.24 8.79
C ASP A 519 -5.04 18.78 9.03
N VAL A 520 -4.59 18.46 10.25
CA VAL A 520 -4.05 17.14 10.59
C VAL A 520 -5.19 16.14 10.83
N VAL A 521 -6.23 16.57 11.56
CA VAL A 521 -7.48 15.78 11.72
C VAL A 521 -8.09 15.46 10.35
N GLN A 522 -8.03 16.39 9.40
CA GLN A 522 -8.51 16.15 8.04
C GLN A 522 -7.61 15.19 7.25
N LEU A 523 -6.27 15.25 7.41
CA LEU A 523 -5.36 14.30 6.79
C LEU A 523 -5.56 12.87 7.32
N GLU A 524 -5.74 12.72 8.64
CA GLU A 524 -6.12 11.47 9.30
C GLU A 524 -7.43 10.92 8.73
N LEU A 525 -8.49 11.75 8.70
CA LEU A 525 -9.80 11.36 8.20
C LEU A 525 -9.82 11.02 6.70
N VAL A 526 -9.05 11.74 5.87
CA VAL A 526 -8.89 11.40 4.44
C VAL A 526 -8.13 10.08 4.28
N SER A 527 -7.11 9.80 5.11
CA SER A 527 -6.40 8.53 5.08
C SER A 527 -7.30 7.35 5.50
N LEU A 528 -8.06 7.50 6.59
CA LEU A 528 -9.05 6.52 7.05
C LEU A 528 -10.14 6.27 6.00
N ARG A 529 -10.67 7.34 5.38
CA ARG A 529 -11.63 7.23 4.28
C ARG A 529 -11.08 6.40 3.12
N MET A 530 -9.84 6.65 2.69
CA MET A 530 -9.23 5.93 1.57
C MET A 530 -8.92 4.47 1.90
N THR A 531 -8.50 4.18 3.14
CA THR A 531 -8.23 2.78 3.58
C THR A 531 -9.50 1.94 3.74
N ALA A 532 -10.62 2.54 4.15
CA ALA A 532 -11.92 1.88 4.25
C ALA A 532 -12.79 1.97 2.99
N ASN A 533 -12.39 2.75 1.98
CA ASN A 533 -13.21 3.14 0.83
C ASN A 533 -14.58 3.74 1.24
N ALA A 534 -14.59 4.54 2.30
CA ALA A 534 -15.81 5.05 2.93
C ALA A 534 -16.53 6.13 2.09
N SER A 535 -17.86 6.12 2.14
CA SER A 535 -18.72 7.12 1.50
C SER A 535 -18.71 8.46 2.26
N ASP A 536 -19.00 9.55 1.56
CA ASP A 536 -19.10 10.89 2.18
C ASP A 536 -20.16 10.95 3.30
N THR A 537 -21.24 10.16 3.19
CA THR A 537 -22.27 10.03 4.24
C THR A 537 -21.72 9.38 5.52
N GLN A 538 -20.86 8.36 5.39
CA GLN A 538 -20.19 7.72 6.53
C GLN A 538 -19.14 8.65 7.16
N VAL A 539 -18.40 9.41 6.33
CA VAL A 539 -17.44 10.42 6.80
C VAL A 539 -18.14 11.51 7.62
N ARG A 540 -19.28 12.03 7.14
CA ARG A 540 -20.11 12.98 7.91
C ARG A 540 -20.63 12.36 9.21
N ARG A 541 -21.07 11.10 9.21
CA ARG A 541 -21.57 10.41 10.41
C ARG A 541 -20.48 10.28 11.48
N ALA A 542 -19.23 10.01 11.07
CA ALA A 542 -18.09 9.96 11.98
C ALA A 542 -17.72 11.34 12.57
N ILE A 543 -17.74 12.41 11.75
CA ILE A 543 -17.55 13.80 12.22
C ILE A 543 -18.64 14.17 13.24
N VAL A 544 -19.92 13.96 12.91
CA VAL A 544 -21.05 14.29 13.78
C VAL A 544 -20.94 13.58 15.13
N SER A 545 -20.75 12.26 15.11
CA SER A 545 -20.76 11.43 16.33
C SER A 545 -19.61 11.80 17.28
N SER A 546 -18.41 12.05 16.72
CA SER A 546 -17.23 12.45 17.51
C SER A 546 -17.32 13.89 18.03
N PHE A 547 -17.80 14.85 17.22
CA PHE A 547 -17.99 16.25 17.63
C PHE A 547 -19.05 16.35 18.74
N MET A 548 -20.18 15.64 18.62
CA MET A 548 -21.21 15.63 19.66
C MET A 548 -20.72 14.97 20.96
N GLN A 549 -19.95 13.88 20.86
CA GLN A 549 -19.33 13.23 22.03
C GLN A 549 -18.32 14.15 22.74
N TYR A 550 -17.53 14.93 21.98
CA TYR A 550 -16.61 15.90 22.56
C TYR A 550 -17.34 17.11 23.18
N ILE A 551 -18.43 17.60 22.57
CA ILE A 551 -19.29 18.64 23.15
C ILE A 551 -19.93 18.16 24.47
N GLU A 552 -20.36 16.90 24.53
CA GLU A 552 -20.88 16.27 25.75
C GLU A 552 -19.80 16.16 26.84
N GLU A 553 -18.57 15.76 26.50
CA GLU A 553 -17.43 15.83 27.43
C GLU A 553 -17.17 17.26 27.94
N LEU A 554 -17.23 18.27 27.08
CA LEU A 554 -17.07 19.67 27.48
C LEU A 554 -18.19 20.16 28.40
N MET A 555 -19.43 19.72 28.18
CA MET A 555 -20.57 20.00 29.07
C MET A 555 -20.43 19.31 30.43
N ASN A 556 -19.98 18.05 30.44
CA ASN A 556 -19.69 17.29 31.67
C ASN A 556 -18.50 17.87 32.46
N ARG A 557 -17.52 18.48 31.75
CA ARG A 557 -16.44 19.30 32.33
C ARG A 557 -16.91 20.68 32.82
N GLY A 558 -18.20 21.01 32.70
CA GLY A 558 -18.84 22.18 33.31
C GLY A 558 -19.03 23.41 32.42
N LYS A 559 -18.84 23.31 31.10
CA LYS A 559 -19.15 24.41 30.16
C LYS A 559 -20.65 24.46 29.83
N GLY A 560 -21.14 25.65 29.49
CA GLY A 560 -22.50 25.80 28.93
C GLY A 560 -22.57 25.32 27.48
N ALA A 561 -23.71 24.77 27.06
CA ALA A 561 -23.88 24.15 25.73
C ALA A 561 -23.42 25.06 24.57
N SER A 562 -23.95 26.29 24.49
CA SER A 562 -23.52 27.29 23.49
C SER A 562 -22.00 27.51 23.48
N GLN A 563 -21.33 27.60 24.65
CA GLN A 563 -19.87 27.78 24.71
C GLN A 563 -19.09 26.53 24.28
N ALA A 564 -19.64 25.33 24.50
CA ALA A 564 -19.05 24.08 24.04
C ALA A 564 -19.17 23.93 22.52
N VAL A 565 -20.37 24.16 21.96
CA VAL A 565 -20.64 24.16 20.51
C VAL A 565 -19.74 25.19 19.81
N HIS A 566 -19.77 26.45 20.26
CA HIS A 566 -18.96 27.52 19.67
C HIS A 566 -17.47 27.18 19.65
N GLN A 567 -16.90 26.63 20.73
CA GLN A 567 -15.48 26.27 20.74
C GLN A 567 -15.14 25.19 19.70
N VAL A 568 -15.99 24.19 19.51
CA VAL A 568 -15.72 23.08 18.59
C VAL A 568 -15.86 23.53 17.15
N PHE A 569 -16.98 24.15 16.79
CA PHE A 569 -17.22 24.57 15.41
C PHE A 569 -16.31 25.74 14.97
N SER A 570 -15.93 26.67 15.87
CA SER A 570 -14.96 27.73 15.51
C SER A 570 -13.51 27.25 15.38
N GLN A 571 -13.15 26.11 15.98
CA GLN A 571 -11.80 25.52 15.89
C GLN A 571 -11.66 24.50 14.73
N TYR A 572 -12.77 23.89 14.30
CA TYR A 572 -12.77 22.77 13.35
C TYR A 572 -13.75 22.95 12.16
N SER A 573 -14.21 24.17 11.88
CA SER A 573 -15.10 24.50 10.73
C SER A 573 -14.57 23.98 9.39
N GLU A 574 -13.26 24.10 9.13
CA GLU A 574 -12.62 23.63 7.89
C GLU A 574 -12.72 22.10 7.68
N VAL A 575 -12.89 21.33 8.76
CA VAL A 575 -13.13 19.87 8.67
C VAL A 575 -14.55 19.59 8.17
N VAL A 576 -15.53 20.44 8.54
CA VAL A 576 -16.93 20.30 8.14
C VAL A 576 -17.14 20.80 6.71
N ASP A 577 -16.68 22.02 6.38
CA ASP A 577 -16.80 22.63 5.03
C ASP A 577 -16.28 21.70 3.93
N ARG A 578 -15.12 21.05 4.15
CA ARG A 578 -14.51 20.12 3.18
C ARG A 578 -15.24 18.77 3.03
N THR A 579 -16.40 18.58 3.68
CA THR A 579 -17.30 17.42 3.50
C THR A 579 -18.68 17.77 2.93
N LEU A 580 -18.87 19.02 2.51
CA LEU A 580 -20.12 19.55 1.95
C LEU A 580 -19.88 20.04 0.51
N PHE A 581 -20.22 19.23 -0.49
CA PHE A 581 -19.91 19.51 -1.90
C PHE A 581 -21.03 20.26 -2.65
N ASP A 582 -22.13 20.56 -1.96
CA ASP A 582 -23.38 21.06 -2.57
C ASP A 582 -23.58 22.58 -2.53
N ARG A 583 -22.63 23.38 -2.00
CA ARG A 583 -22.77 24.85 -1.89
C ARG A 583 -23.21 25.55 -3.19
N ASN A 584 -22.84 25.00 -4.35
CA ASN A 584 -23.19 25.53 -5.69
C ASN A 584 -24.31 24.74 -6.42
N LYS A 585 -25.27 24.15 -5.69
CA LYS A 585 -26.42 23.42 -6.25
C LYS A 585 -27.73 23.82 -5.59
N ASP A 586 -28.81 23.78 -6.36
CA ASP A 586 -30.19 24.09 -5.94
C ASP A 586 -30.75 23.04 -4.95
N GLU A 587 -30.29 21.78 -5.03
CA GLU A 587 -30.62 20.71 -4.08
C GLU A 587 -29.46 20.48 -3.10
N LYS A 588 -29.62 20.86 -1.83
CA LYS A 588 -28.55 20.92 -0.80
C LYS A 588 -28.36 19.59 -0.05
N LYS A 589 -28.31 18.47 -0.78
CA LYS A 589 -28.43 17.10 -0.24
C LYS A 589 -27.39 16.76 0.84
N ASP A 590 -26.14 17.18 0.67
CA ASP A 590 -25.06 17.00 1.66
C ASP A 590 -25.33 17.77 2.97
N GLN A 591 -25.88 18.98 2.89
CA GLN A 591 -26.19 19.80 4.07
C GLN A 591 -27.42 19.26 4.82
N VAL A 592 -28.46 18.82 4.09
CA VAL A 592 -29.64 18.17 4.67
C VAL A 592 -29.28 16.84 5.34
N ASP A 593 -28.36 16.06 4.75
CA ASP A 593 -27.80 14.83 5.34
C ASP A 593 -27.02 15.13 6.64
N LEU A 594 -26.21 16.18 6.68
CA LEU A 594 -25.53 16.62 7.91
C LEU A 594 -26.53 16.98 9.03
N LEU A 595 -27.58 17.75 8.72
CA LEU A 595 -28.62 18.13 9.68
C LEU A 595 -29.44 16.93 10.17
N LEU A 596 -29.74 15.96 9.28
CA LEU A 596 -30.38 14.69 9.65
C LEU A 596 -29.53 13.87 10.62
N GLN A 597 -28.23 13.71 10.33
CA GLN A 597 -27.32 12.95 11.17
C GLN A 597 -27.12 13.60 12.55
N LEU A 598 -27.03 14.94 12.60
CA LEU A 598 -27.04 15.71 13.85
C LEU A 598 -28.32 15.46 14.65
N GLN A 599 -29.50 15.50 14.02
CA GLN A 599 -30.77 15.23 14.68
C GLN A 599 -30.84 13.79 15.22
N GLN A 600 -30.30 12.81 14.49
CA GLN A 600 -30.32 11.38 14.82
C GLN A 600 -29.40 11.03 16.00
N ASP A 601 -28.15 11.50 16.01
CA ASP A 601 -27.21 11.25 17.11
C ASP A 601 -27.72 11.88 18.44
N LEU A 602 -28.28 13.09 18.35
CA LEU A 602 -28.84 13.84 19.48
C LEU A 602 -30.13 13.24 20.08
N ILE A 603 -30.73 12.19 19.50
CA ILE A 603 -31.76 11.38 20.18
C ILE A 603 -31.21 10.77 21.47
N SER A 604 -29.96 10.30 21.43
CA SER A 604 -29.36 9.48 22.48
C SER A 604 -28.85 10.27 23.71
N ARG A 605 -28.73 11.60 23.58
CA ARG A 605 -27.96 12.45 24.52
C ARG A 605 -28.83 13.35 25.40
N GLU A 606 -28.38 13.60 26.63
CA GLU A 606 -29.07 14.53 27.51
C GLU A 606 -29.09 15.97 26.95
N LYS A 607 -30.28 16.59 26.92
CA LYS A 607 -30.52 17.97 26.45
C LYS A 607 -30.26 18.21 24.96
N GLY A 608 -30.28 17.16 24.12
CA GLY A 608 -30.08 17.25 22.67
C GLY A 608 -30.88 18.36 21.96
N GLU A 609 -32.13 18.61 22.39
CA GLU A 609 -32.97 19.73 21.94
C GLU A 609 -32.25 21.10 21.96
N THR A 610 -31.52 21.39 23.05
CA THR A 610 -30.79 22.66 23.22
C THR A 610 -29.47 22.67 22.47
N VAL A 611 -28.82 21.50 22.33
CA VAL A 611 -27.57 21.36 21.59
C VAL A 611 -27.82 21.56 20.09
N LEU A 612 -28.90 20.97 19.55
CA LEU A 612 -29.30 21.15 18.14
C LEU A 612 -29.60 22.62 17.83
N LEU A 613 -30.34 23.32 18.70
CA LEU A 613 -30.66 24.75 18.50
C LEU A 613 -29.40 25.63 18.46
N PHE A 614 -28.43 25.40 19.34
CA PHE A 614 -27.16 26.15 19.29
C PHE A 614 -26.30 25.72 18.09
N THR A 615 -26.25 24.43 17.74
CA THR A 615 -25.47 23.93 16.60
C THR A 615 -25.99 24.48 15.28
N ALA A 616 -27.31 24.52 15.06
CA ALA A 616 -27.92 25.15 13.89
C ALA A 616 -27.59 26.65 13.80
N LYS A 617 -27.53 27.36 14.93
CA LYS A 617 -27.14 28.78 14.95
C LYS A 617 -25.65 28.98 14.63
N GLU A 618 -24.74 28.21 15.21
CA GLU A 618 -23.31 28.35 14.86
C GLU A 618 -23.02 27.90 13.42
N LEU A 619 -23.73 26.90 12.87
CA LEU A 619 -23.60 26.50 11.46
C LEU A 619 -24.05 27.59 10.48
N TYR A 620 -25.05 28.39 10.87
CA TYR A 620 -25.50 29.57 10.14
C TYR A 620 -24.53 30.75 10.31
N GLU A 621 -24.15 31.12 11.55
CA GLU A 621 -23.20 32.21 11.85
C GLU A 621 -21.78 31.98 11.30
N LEU A 622 -21.45 30.74 10.90
CA LEU A 622 -20.18 30.37 10.25
C LEU A 622 -20.28 30.17 8.73
N GLU A 623 -21.42 30.46 8.08
CA GLU A 623 -21.64 30.29 6.63
C GLU A 623 -21.37 28.84 6.13
N LEU A 624 -21.68 27.84 6.97
CA LEU A 624 -21.45 26.41 6.67
C LEU A 624 -22.69 25.70 6.09
N VAL A 625 -23.89 26.22 6.33
CA VAL A 625 -25.16 25.67 5.86
C VAL A 625 -26.04 26.82 5.36
N ASP A 626 -26.55 26.69 4.14
CA ASP A 626 -27.34 27.72 3.45
C ASP A 626 -28.82 27.70 3.92
N GLU A 627 -29.53 28.82 3.79
CA GLU A 627 -30.92 28.96 4.28
C GLU A 627 -31.88 27.96 3.62
N GLU A 628 -31.76 27.79 2.30
CA GLU A 628 -32.42 26.76 1.49
C GLU A 628 -32.28 25.34 2.08
N ALA A 629 -31.18 25.02 2.76
CA ALA A 629 -30.94 23.70 3.33
C ALA A 629 -31.71 23.47 4.64
N TYR A 630 -31.97 24.52 5.43
CA TYR A 630 -32.83 24.43 6.62
C TYR A 630 -34.30 24.22 6.22
N GLU A 631 -34.76 24.90 5.16
CA GLU A 631 -36.05 24.67 4.49
C GLU A 631 -36.18 23.22 4.00
N GLN A 632 -35.22 22.75 3.19
CA GLN A 632 -35.21 21.40 2.62
C GLN A 632 -35.14 20.32 3.73
N TRP A 633 -34.38 20.55 4.80
CA TRP A 633 -34.32 19.68 5.98
C TRP A 633 -35.63 19.67 6.77
N TRP A 634 -36.28 20.82 6.98
CA TRP A 634 -37.51 20.87 7.77
C TRP A 634 -38.66 20.11 7.09
N ASN A 635 -38.70 20.17 5.76
CA ASN A 635 -39.68 19.52 4.89
C ASN A 635 -39.39 18.03 4.58
N ASP A 636 -38.18 17.52 4.85
CA ASP A 636 -37.84 16.11 4.61
C ASP A 636 -38.66 15.17 5.53
N PRO A 637 -39.35 14.15 4.98
CA PRO A 637 -40.15 13.22 5.79
C PRO A 637 -39.33 12.48 6.86
N ARG A 638 -38.05 12.19 6.61
CA ARG A 638 -37.14 11.44 7.50
C ARG A 638 -36.97 12.14 8.85
N CYS A 639 -36.98 13.48 8.86
CA CYS A 639 -36.91 14.31 10.07
C CYS A 639 -38.10 14.13 11.03
N SER A 640 -39.12 13.36 10.64
CA SER A 640 -40.39 13.19 11.35
C SER A 640 -40.79 11.72 11.63
N GLU A 641 -39.95 10.74 11.29
CA GLU A 641 -40.32 9.31 11.37
C GLU A 641 -40.57 8.80 12.80
N SER A 642 -39.86 9.33 13.81
CA SER A 642 -40.06 8.98 15.22
C SER A 642 -40.54 10.15 16.07
N GLU A 643 -41.30 9.85 17.14
CA GLU A 643 -41.73 10.87 18.13
C GLU A 643 -40.53 11.50 18.86
N GLU A 644 -39.41 10.79 18.94
CA GLU A 644 -38.18 11.28 19.57
C GLU A 644 -37.45 12.27 18.65
N MET A 645 -37.37 12.00 17.34
CA MET A 645 -36.88 12.95 16.34
C MET A 645 -37.70 14.25 16.35
N LYS A 646 -39.03 14.16 16.42
CA LYS A 646 -39.94 15.33 16.55
C LYS A 646 -39.65 16.15 17.80
N LYS A 647 -39.31 15.49 18.91
CA LYS A 647 -38.96 16.15 20.18
C LYS A 647 -37.66 16.95 20.08
N VAL A 648 -36.58 16.35 19.55
CA VAL A 648 -35.27 17.02 19.42
C VAL A 648 -35.37 18.30 18.57
N ARG A 649 -36.07 18.27 17.43
CA ARG A 649 -36.22 19.45 16.55
C ARG A 649 -37.22 20.52 17.03
N SER A 650 -37.95 20.29 18.13
CA SER A 650 -39.03 21.18 18.58
C SER A 650 -38.56 22.59 18.96
N GLN A 651 -37.34 22.75 19.48
CA GLN A 651 -36.78 24.06 19.81
C GLN A 651 -36.22 24.78 18.57
N ALA A 652 -35.74 24.02 17.56
CA ALA A 652 -35.24 24.56 16.30
C ALA A 652 -36.35 25.19 15.44
N GLN A 653 -37.62 24.83 15.64
CA GLN A 653 -38.77 25.41 14.91
C GLN A 653 -38.80 26.94 14.97
N GLN A 654 -38.44 27.54 16.11
CA GLN A 654 -38.43 29.01 16.28
C GLN A 654 -37.28 29.70 15.54
N PHE A 655 -36.27 28.94 15.10
CA PHE A 655 -35.16 29.44 14.30
C PHE A 655 -35.45 29.28 12.80
N VAL A 656 -35.92 28.11 12.36
CA VAL A 656 -36.33 27.88 10.97
C VAL A 656 -37.45 28.84 10.55
N GLN A 657 -38.45 29.06 11.42
CA GLN A 657 -39.50 30.05 11.12
C GLN A 657 -38.96 31.49 11.06
N TRP A 658 -37.94 31.84 11.85
CA TRP A 658 -37.33 33.18 11.78
C TRP A 658 -36.53 33.40 10.49
N LEU A 659 -35.93 32.35 9.91
CA LEU A 659 -35.28 32.44 8.59
C LEU A 659 -36.33 32.66 7.48
N ALA A 660 -37.40 31.86 7.45
CA ALA A 660 -38.47 32.01 6.46
C ALA A 660 -39.20 33.38 6.58
N ASP A 661 -39.45 33.86 7.81
CA ASP A 661 -40.01 35.20 8.04
C ASP A 661 -39.06 36.33 7.56
N ALA A 662 -37.74 36.07 7.39
CA ALA A 662 -36.76 37.05 6.92
C ALA A 662 -36.59 37.08 5.40
N GLU A 663 -36.61 35.92 4.72
CA GLU A 663 -36.63 35.85 3.25
C GLU A 663 -37.86 36.58 2.66
N GLU A 664 -39.03 36.47 3.30
CA GLU A 664 -40.23 37.21 2.89
C GLU A 664 -40.04 38.75 3.00
N GLU A 665 -39.28 39.26 3.99
CA GLU A 665 -39.02 40.70 4.12
C GLU A 665 -38.03 41.21 3.05
N GLU A 666 -36.87 40.56 2.84
CA GLU A 666 -35.89 41.03 1.81
C GLU A 666 -36.48 41.00 0.39
N SER A 667 -37.26 39.97 0.04
CA SER A 667 -37.93 39.88 -1.27
C SER A 667 -38.93 41.02 -1.55
N SER A 668 -39.34 41.76 -0.51
CA SER A 668 -40.28 42.87 -0.61
C SER A 668 -39.61 44.25 -0.76
N GLU A 669 -38.31 44.38 -0.45
CA GLU A 669 -37.60 45.66 -0.58
C GLU A 669 -37.05 45.92 -2.00
N GLU A 670 -36.85 44.88 -2.83
CA GLU A 670 -36.33 45.04 -4.21
C GLU A 670 -37.31 45.70 -5.21
N GLU A 671 -38.62 45.84 -4.91
CA GLU A 671 -39.60 46.45 -5.83
C GLU A 671 -39.78 47.99 -5.72
N GLU A 672 -39.22 48.68 -4.71
CA GLU A 672 -39.49 50.13 -4.45
C GLU A 672 -38.27 51.10 -4.44
N GLU A 673 -37.15 50.84 -5.16
CA GLU A 673 -36.06 51.86 -5.26
C GLU A 673 -35.42 52.04 -6.67
N ASP A 674 -36.14 52.69 -7.61
CA ASP A 674 -35.56 53.21 -8.88
C ASP A 674 -36.14 54.57 -9.34
N SER A 675 -36.01 55.61 -8.50
CA SER A 675 -36.18 57.02 -8.93
C SER A 675 -35.54 58.09 -8.02
N ASP A 676 -34.37 58.64 -8.40
CA ASP A 676 -34.11 60.10 -8.58
C ASP A 676 -32.59 60.44 -8.64
N GLU A 677 -32.22 61.46 -9.44
CA GLU A 677 -30.82 61.90 -9.64
C GLU A 677 -30.37 63.09 -8.76
N GLU A 678 -29.17 62.99 -8.16
CA GLU A 678 -28.21 64.09 -7.85
C GLU A 678 -28.61 65.24 -6.86
N PRO A 679 -27.67 66.12 -6.39
CA PRO A 679 -26.32 65.84 -5.86
C PRO A 679 -25.88 66.72 -4.63
N LEU A 680 -24.77 66.32 -3.98
CA LEU A 680 -23.77 67.16 -3.25
C LEU A 680 -24.18 68.06 -2.04
N THR A 681 -23.56 67.85 -0.86
CA THR A 681 -22.54 68.75 -0.22
C THR A 681 -22.00 68.23 1.15
N GLU A 682 -20.95 68.86 1.70
CA GLU A 682 -20.05 68.33 2.75
C GLU A 682 -20.38 68.73 4.21
N SER A 683 -19.90 67.98 5.23
CA SER A 683 -18.90 68.50 6.21
C SER A 683 -18.39 67.53 7.31
N ALA A 684 -17.12 67.12 7.18
CA ALA A 684 -16.07 66.82 8.18
C ALA A 684 -16.36 66.49 9.69
N THR A 685 -15.63 65.51 10.26
CA THR A 685 -14.36 65.79 11.00
C THR A 685 -13.53 64.57 11.52
N LYS A 686 -12.22 64.60 11.21
CA LYS A 686 -11.01 64.22 12.03
C LYS A 686 -10.63 62.75 12.34
N ALA A 687 -9.32 62.51 12.08
CA ALA A 687 -8.36 61.59 12.74
C ALA A 687 -8.42 60.08 12.38
N ALA A 688 -7.30 59.37 12.10
CA ALA A 688 -5.89 59.78 11.92
C ALA A 688 -5.09 58.83 10.98
N HIS A 689 -3.91 59.26 10.52
CA HIS A 689 -2.97 58.51 9.65
C HIS A 689 -2.32 57.29 10.36
N THR A 690 -1.75 56.28 9.70
CA THR A 690 -0.68 56.21 8.65
C THR A 690 -0.66 54.81 7.99
N ARG A 691 -0.09 54.44 6.83
CA ARG A 691 0.80 55.01 5.75
C ARG A 691 0.82 53.93 4.61
N ALA A 692 1.17 54.13 3.33
CA ALA A 692 1.18 55.30 2.45
C ALA A 692 1.55 54.93 0.98
N ALA A 693 0.93 55.63 0.01
CA ALA A 693 1.46 56.01 -1.31
C ALA A 693 1.64 54.90 -2.40
N THR A 694 1.72 55.19 -3.72
CA THR A 694 2.04 56.47 -4.40
C THR A 694 1.47 56.58 -5.85
N LEU A 695 0.94 57.78 -6.22
CA LEU A 695 0.91 58.51 -7.54
C LEU A 695 1.05 57.77 -8.90
N ALA A 696 0.53 58.22 -10.06
CA ALA A 696 -0.30 59.36 -10.55
C ALA A 696 -0.67 59.07 -12.05
N GLY A 697 -1.49 59.80 -12.84
CA GLY A 697 -2.29 61.01 -12.65
C GLY A 697 -2.23 61.94 -13.90
N HIS A 698 -3.30 62.74 -14.17
CA HIS A 698 -3.55 63.68 -15.30
C HIS A 698 -4.17 63.08 -16.60
N SER A 699 -4.93 63.81 -17.45
CA SER A 699 -5.86 64.97 -17.24
C SER A 699 -6.61 65.36 -18.56
N ARG A 700 -7.78 66.02 -18.43
CA ARG A 700 -8.50 66.91 -19.38
C ARG A 700 -9.62 66.35 -20.30
N LYS A 701 -10.77 67.04 -20.21
CA LYS A 701 -11.94 67.13 -21.13
C LYS A 701 -11.61 68.04 -22.36
N PRO A 702 -12.52 68.48 -23.28
CA PRO A 702 -13.99 68.28 -23.35
C PRO A 702 -14.64 68.12 -24.77
N ALA A 703 -15.98 67.98 -24.76
CA ALA A 703 -16.96 68.47 -25.76
C ALA A 703 -17.04 67.77 -27.16
N SER A 704 -18.14 67.83 -27.93
CA SER A 704 -19.60 68.00 -27.68
C SER A 704 -20.36 68.02 -29.03
N THR A 705 -21.52 67.34 -29.18
CA THR A 705 -22.73 67.72 -29.99
C THR A 705 -23.60 66.48 -30.33
N GLY A 706 -24.93 66.59 -30.21
CA GLY A 706 -25.90 65.72 -30.91
C GLY A 706 -26.35 66.35 -32.26
N PRO A 707 -27.59 66.13 -32.78
CA PRO A 707 -28.71 65.35 -32.21
C PRO A 707 -29.51 64.46 -33.20
N ALA A 708 -30.46 63.67 -32.66
CA ALA A 708 -31.68 63.15 -33.33
C ALA A 708 -31.49 62.16 -34.53
N THR A 709 -32.50 61.43 -35.05
CA THR A 709 -33.97 61.61 -35.04
C THR A 709 -34.75 60.28 -35.29
N THR A 710 -35.72 59.95 -34.41
CA THR A 710 -37.08 59.36 -34.66
C THR A 710 -37.40 58.16 -35.61
N LEU A 711 -38.44 57.41 -35.19
CA LEU A 711 -39.58 56.83 -35.98
C LEU A 711 -39.46 55.44 -36.69
N SER A 712 -39.63 54.37 -35.90
CA SER A 712 -40.72 53.36 -35.93
C SER A 712 -41.47 52.90 -37.22
N THR A 713 -42.01 51.67 -37.15
CA THR A 713 -43.01 50.98 -38.04
C THR A 713 -42.45 50.35 -39.33
N GLU A 714 -43.02 49.31 -39.96
CA GLU A 714 -44.38 48.70 -39.92
C GLU A 714 -44.39 47.14 -39.82
N SER A 715 -45.58 46.54 -39.83
CA SER A 715 -45.89 45.09 -39.76
C SER A 715 -46.66 44.59 -41.00
N SER A 716 -46.54 43.31 -41.42
CA SER A 716 -47.71 42.41 -41.70
C SER A 716 -47.43 41.06 -42.43
N SER A 717 -47.94 39.98 -41.82
CA SER A 717 -48.55 38.72 -42.33
C SER A 717 -48.52 38.24 -43.82
N SER A 718 -48.20 36.93 -43.96
CA SER A 718 -49.00 35.83 -44.60
C SER A 718 -48.74 35.25 -46.03
N ALA A 719 -48.51 33.91 -46.05
CA ALA A 719 -48.91 32.86 -47.04
C ALA A 719 -48.33 32.90 -48.51
N SER A 720 -48.32 31.84 -49.35
CA SER A 720 -48.93 30.49 -49.32
C SER A 720 -48.30 29.46 -50.32
N SER A 721 -48.69 28.17 -50.21
CA SER A 721 -48.91 27.15 -51.30
C SER A 721 -47.86 26.06 -51.69
N THR A 722 -48.41 24.84 -51.83
CA THR A 722 -47.93 23.45 -52.07
C THR A 722 -47.45 23.03 -53.49
N SER A 723 -46.60 21.97 -53.63
CA SER A 723 -46.95 20.64 -54.27
C SER A 723 -45.81 19.62 -54.67
N GLN A 724 -45.82 18.43 -54.04
CA GLN A 724 -45.73 17.02 -54.56
C GLN A 724 -44.75 16.45 -55.66
N LYS A 725 -44.07 15.31 -55.30
CA LYS A 725 -44.00 13.93 -55.92
C LYS A 725 -42.89 13.42 -56.91
N LYS A 726 -42.29 12.26 -56.51
CA LYS A 726 -41.97 10.97 -57.26
C LYS A 726 -40.96 10.93 -58.46
N ARG A 727 -40.40 9.78 -58.92
CA ARG A 727 -39.91 8.46 -58.37
C ARG A 727 -39.41 7.51 -59.53
N ASP A 728 -38.72 6.39 -59.19
CA ASP A 728 -38.67 5.06 -59.89
C ASP A 728 -37.56 4.67 -60.95
N LEU A 729 -36.75 3.63 -60.59
CA LEU A 729 -36.24 2.41 -61.30
C LEU A 729 -35.31 2.38 -62.58
N ALA A 730 -34.24 1.54 -62.53
CA ALA A 730 -33.94 0.35 -63.39
C ALA A 730 -32.47 0.08 -63.87
N THR A 731 -32.12 -1.21 -64.02
CA THR A 731 -30.89 -1.90 -64.55
C THR A 731 -30.82 -1.97 -66.11
N PRO A 732 -29.81 -2.54 -66.86
CA PRO A 732 -28.81 -3.60 -66.51
C PRO A 732 -27.39 -3.60 -67.21
N ALA A 733 -26.58 -4.67 -66.97
CA ALA A 733 -25.64 -5.39 -67.90
C ALA A 733 -24.38 -4.68 -68.49
N THR A 734 -23.32 -5.32 -69.06
CA THR A 734 -22.58 -6.61 -68.90
C THR A 734 -21.29 -6.58 -69.77
N THR A 735 -20.19 -7.29 -69.39
CA THR A 735 -19.12 -7.91 -70.27
C THR A 735 -18.26 -7.00 -71.21
N GLU A 736 -17.03 -7.29 -71.65
CA GLU A 736 -15.98 -8.33 -71.40
C GLU A 736 -14.60 -7.92 -72.02
N ALA A 737 -13.51 -8.58 -71.58
CA ALA A 737 -12.28 -8.97 -72.35
C ALA A 737 -11.34 -7.90 -73.01
N SER A 738 -10.05 -8.16 -73.35
CA SER A 738 -8.98 -9.07 -72.83
C SER A 738 -7.65 -8.90 -73.60
N MET A 739 -6.48 -9.01 -72.94
CA MET A 739 -5.16 -9.47 -73.48
C MET A 739 -4.46 -8.57 -74.55
N ASP A 740 -3.14 -8.64 -74.87
CA ASP A 740 -2.06 -9.58 -74.47
C ASP A 740 -0.60 -9.00 -74.58
N SER A 741 0.38 -9.74 -74.04
CA SER A 741 1.83 -9.92 -74.40
C SER A 741 2.87 -8.77 -74.57
N ASP A 742 3.96 -8.87 -73.79
CA ASP A 742 5.43 -8.91 -74.15
C ASP A 742 6.13 -7.69 -74.87
N ASP A 743 7.47 -7.48 -74.91
CA ASP A 743 8.68 -8.32 -74.66
C ASP A 743 9.99 -7.47 -74.43
N ASP A 744 11.09 -8.06 -73.88
CA ASP A 744 12.57 -7.71 -73.96
C ASP A 744 13.15 -6.25 -73.72
N PHE A 745 14.47 -5.96 -73.59
CA PHE A 745 15.66 -6.57 -72.94
C PHE A 745 16.94 -5.65 -72.95
N MET A 746 17.70 -5.58 -71.84
CA MET A 746 19.11 -5.11 -71.56
C MET A 746 19.93 -4.14 -72.46
N SER A 747 20.58 -3.12 -71.82
CA SER A 747 22.06 -2.88 -71.72
C SER A 747 22.34 -1.48 -71.10
N ASP A 748 23.26 -1.18 -70.15
CA ASP A 748 24.71 -1.50 -69.99
C ASP A 748 25.58 -0.73 -71.01
N VAL A 749 26.56 0.15 -70.74
CA VAL A 749 27.46 0.53 -69.58
C VAL A 749 27.69 2.09 -69.55
N SER A 750 28.63 2.80 -68.89
CA SER A 750 29.85 2.55 -68.05
C SER A 750 30.33 3.77 -67.21
N SER A 751 30.76 3.53 -65.95
CA SER A 751 31.94 4.08 -65.20
C SER A 751 32.48 5.53 -65.31
N GLN A 752 32.72 6.14 -64.11
CA GLN A 752 33.98 6.82 -63.66
C GLN A 752 34.49 8.12 -64.35
N ASP A 753 35.15 9.08 -63.68
CA ASP A 753 35.38 9.40 -62.24
C ASP A 753 34.89 10.89 -62.02
N ASP A 754 35.27 11.78 -61.08
CA ASP A 754 36.33 11.90 -60.05
C ASP A 754 35.88 12.94 -58.95
N PHE A 755 36.73 13.23 -57.96
CA PHE A 755 36.46 14.01 -56.74
C PHE A 755 36.82 15.51 -56.87
N LEU A 756 36.00 16.45 -56.34
CA LEU A 756 36.43 17.60 -55.50
C LEU A 756 35.35 18.65 -55.13
N ASP A 757 35.60 19.26 -53.96
CA ASP A 757 35.25 20.59 -53.43
C ASP A 757 33.82 21.04 -53.11
N MET A 758 33.78 21.80 -52.00
CA MET A 758 32.65 22.35 -51.28
C MET A 758 32.66 23.89 -51.37
N GLN A 759 31.55 24.48 -51.79
CA GLN A 759 31.19 25.87 -51.46
C GLN A 759 29.67 26.03 -51.57
N GLY A 760 29.10 26.89 -50.73
CA GLY A 760 27.66 27.12 -50.67
C GLY A 760 27.31 28.60 -50.65
N SER A 761 26.02 28.88 -50.56
CA SER A 761 25.38 30.15 -50.19
C SER A 761 23.89 29.93 -50.41
N ASP A 762 23.07 30.39 -49.48
CA ASP A 762 21.63 30.55 -49.63
C ASP A 762 21.33 31.65 -50.68
N ASP A 763 20.14 31.62 -51.31
CA ASP A 763 19.08 32.63 -51.15
C ASP A 763 17.78 32.20 -51.92
N GLU A 764 16.70 32.99 -51.75
CA GLU A 764 15.44 33.04 -52.52
C GLU A 764 14.44 31.86 -52.38
N SER A 765 13.11 32.08 -52.42
CA SER A 765 12.29 33.29 -52.17
C SER A 765 10.81 32.89 -51.90
N LEU A 766 9.96 33.86 -51.51
CA LEU A 766 8.55 33.68 -51.14
C LEU A 766 7.57 33.76 -52.32
N GLY A 767 6.36 33.22 -52.11
CA GLY A 767 5.14 33.52 -52.88
C GLY A 767 4.63 32.39 -53.77
N GLU A 768 3.32 32.20 -53.98
CA GLU A 768 2.11 32.78 -53.37
C GLU A 768 0.99 31.72 -53.43
N ASP A 769 -0.11 31.88 -52.67
CA ASP A 769 -1.48 32.02 -53.20
C ASP A 769 -2.53 31.82 -52.08
N PHE A 770 -3.48 32.77 -51.94
CA PHE A 770 -4.62 32.67 -51.02
C PHE A 770 -5.73 33.67 -51.39
N GLY A 771 -6.79 33.17 -52.04
CA GLY A 771 -7.95 33.95 -52.49
C GLY A 771 -7.86 34.36 -53.98
N ASP A 772 -8.97 34.44 -54.73
CA ASP A 772 -10.39 34.42 -54.36
C ASP A 772 -11.28 34.09 -55.58
N LEU A 773 -12.59 33.95 -55.37
CA LEU A 773 -13.69 34.01 -56.36
C LEU A 773 -13.82 32.89 -57.42
N ASP A 774 -14.72 31.95 -57.13
CA ASP A 774 -15.41 31.14 -58.15
C ASP A 774 -16.19 32.06 -59.13
N THR A 775 -15.96 31.88 -60.43
CA THR A 775 -16.68 32.59 -61.52
C THR A 775 -17.35 31.66 -62.55
N GLY A 776 -17.72 30.45 -62.13
CA GLY A 776 -18.96 29.79 -62.53
C GLY A 776 -18.97 28.88 -63.77
N PHE A 777 -20.09 28.14 -63.85
CA PHE A 777 -20.56 27.23 -64.90
C PHE A 777 -19.90 25.83 -65.05
N SER A 778 -20.72 24.83 -64.71
CA SER A 778 -20.78 23.44 -65.19
C SER A 778 -19.68 22.43 -64.84
N ASP A 779 -20.15 21.35 -64.20
CA ASP A 779 -19.90 19.95 -64.55
C ASP A 779 -18.45 19.45 -64.69
N ASP A 780 -17.85 19.08 -63.55
CA ASP A 780 -17.20 17.77 -63.41
C ASP A 780 -17.07 17.40 -61.91
N LYS A 781 -17.73 16.32 -61.45
CA LYS A 781 -17.93 16.07 -60.00
C LYS A 781 -17.59 14.67 -59.47
N ASP A 782 -16.77 13.90 -60.20
CA ASP A 782 -16.49 12.48 -59.87
C ASP A 782 -15.00 12.11 -59.67
N LEU A 783 -14.07 13.08 -59.61
CA LEU A 783 -12.62 12.82 -59.49
C LEU A 783 -11.97 13.15 -58.13
N LEU A 784 -12.75 13.47 -57.09
CA LEU A 784 -12.24 13.75 -55.73
C LEU A 784 -12.82 12.83 -54.64
N LYS A 785 -12.83 11.51 -54.89
CA LYS A 785 -12.76 10.56 -53.78
C LYS A 785 -11.36 10.62 -53.17
N GLN A 786 -11.23 11.37 -52.07
CA GLN A 786 -10.02 11.37 -51.25
C GLN A 786 -9.62 9.91 -50.94
N LYS A 787 -8.34 9.57 -51.14
CA LYS A 787 -7.83 8.25 -50.74
C LYS A 787 -7.96 8.13 -49.22
N ARG A 788 -8.81 7.21 -48.75
CA ARG A 788 -8.92 6.87 -47.31
C ARG A 788 -7.52 6.60 -46.74
N LYS A 789 -7.24 7.11 -45.55
CA LYS A 789 -5.91 6.98 -44.94
C LYS A 789 -5.67 5.54 -44.46
N PRO A 790 -4.42 5.07 -44.34
CA PRO A 790 -4.11 3.68 -44.00
C PRO A 790 -4.70 3.16 -42.68
N TYR A 791 -4.96 4.08 -41.73
CA TYR A 791 -5.50 3.80 -40.40
C TYR A 791 -7.03 3.99 -40.27
N GLU A 792 -7.73 4.36 -41.34
CA GLU A 792 -9.18 4.61 -41.31
C GLU A 792 -9.97 3.33 -41.60
N VAL A 793 -10.94 3.01 -40.74
CA VAL A 793 -11.77 1.79 -40.82
C VAL A 793 -13.21 2.15 -41.21
N GLU A 794 -13.86 1.25 -41.94
CA GLU A 794 -15.26 1.39 -42.34
C GLU A 794 -16.19 0.79 -41.28
N PHE A 795 -17.11 1.60 -40.76
CA PHE A 795 -18.07 1.26 -39.72
C PHE A 795 -19.42 1.96 -39.97
N LYS A 796 -20.49 1.44 -39.36
CA LYS A 796 -21.85 2.01 -39.40
C LYS A 796 -22.39 2.10 -37.97
N VAL A 797 -23.04 3.21 -37.61
CA VAL A 797 -23.75 3.32 -36.33
C VAL A 797 -25.19 2.80 -36.51
N LEU A 798 -25.70 2.06 -35.52
CA LEU A 798 -27.05 1.50 -35.46
C LEU A 798 -27.82 2.06 -34.27
N ASP A 799 -29.08 2.38 -34.50
CA ASP A 799 -30.09 2.74 -33.50
C ASP A 799 -30.74 1.46 -32.91
N PRO A 800 -31.18 1.43 -31.64
CA PRO A 800 -31.96 0.32 -31.08
C PRO A 800 -33.10 -0.16 -31.97
N GLN A 801 -33.82 0.74 -32.65
CA GLN A 801 -34.92 0.41 -33.55
C GLN A 801 -34.47 -0.17 -34.89
N ASP A 802 -33.21 0.03 -35.30
CA ASP A 802 -32.60 -0.70 -36.42
C ASP A 802 -32.21 -2.13 -35.99
N ILE A 803 -31.68 -2.26 -34.77
CA ILE A 803 -31.26 -3.54 -34.17
C ILE A 803 -32.46 -4.47 -33.95
N GLU A 804 -33.56 -3.97 -33.38
CA GLU A 804 -34.81 -4.74 -33.25
C GLU A 804 -35.37 -5.17 -34.61
N ARG A 805 -35.22 -4.33 -35.65
CA ARG A 805 -35.70 -4.63 -37.01
C ARG A 805 -34.89 -5.75 -37.65
N GLU A 806 -33.57 -5.79 -37.47
CA GLU A 806 -32.74 -6.90 -37.91
C GLU A 806 -33.09 -8.20 -37.16
N GLN A 807 -33.24 -8.15 -35.84
CA GLN A 807 -33.69 -9.30 -35.04
C GLN A 807 -35.01 -9.86 -35.57
N LEU A 808 -36.01 -9.00 -35.78
CA LEU A 808 -37.32 -9.40 -36.30
C LEU A 808 -37.23 -10.01 -37.71
N VAL A 809 -36.36 -9.52 -38.59
CA VAL A 809 -36.15 -10.15 -39.91
C VAL A 809 -35.59 -11.57 -39.74
N GLN A 810 -34.52 -11.75 -38.97
CA GLN A 810 -33.90 -13.06 -38.75
C GLN A 810 -34.85 -14.06 -38.06
N ILE A 811 -35.64 -13.60 -37.07
CA ILE A 811 -36.66 -14.42 -36.40
C ILE A 811 -37.76 -14.86 -37.38
N ASN A 812 -38.24 -13.96 -38.24
CA ASN A 812 -39.30 -14.29 -39.21
C ASN A 812 -38.80 -15.25 -40.30
N GLU A 813 -37.54 -15.13 -40.75
CA GLU A 813 -36.93 -16.09 -41.67
C GLU A 813 -36.86 -17.50 -41.05
N VAL A 814 -36.35 -17.64 -39.83
CA VAL A 814 -36.24 -18.94 -39.15
C VAL A 814 -37.61 -19.50 -38.79
N SER A 815 -38.57 -18.66 -38.38
CA SER A 815 -39.98 -19.06 -38.17
C SER A 815 -40.60 -19.61 -39.47
N ALA A 816 -40.34 -18.98 -40.62
CA ALA A 816 -40.85 -19.42 -41.91
C ALA A 816 -40.18 -20.72 -42.43
N ILE A 817 -38.91 -20.96 -42.08
CA ILE A 817 -38.16 -22.18 -42.48
C ILE A 817 -38.53 -23.37 -41.59
N LEU A 818 -38.64 -23.16 -40.27
CA LEU A 818 -38.88 -24.24 -39.29
C LEU A 818 -40.38 -24.50 -39.02
N GLY A 819 -41.27 -23.59 -39.43
CA GLY A 819 -42.72 -23.68 -39.17
C GLY A 819 -43.12 -23.38 -37.72
N LEU A 820 -42.17 -22.91 -36.90
CA LEU A 820 -42.39 -22.59 -35.48
C LEU A 820 -42.98 -21.19 -35.28
N PRO A 821 -43.75 -20.93 -34.20
CA PRO A 821 -44.17 -19.58 -33.82
C PRO A 821 -42.96 -18.63 -33.66
N PRO A 822 -43.11 -17.32 -33.96
CA PRO A 822 -41.98 -16.38 -33.92
C PRO A 822 -41.37 -16.25 -32.52
N GLU A 823 -42.15 -16.37 -31.45
CA GLU A 823 -41.63 -16.34 -30.07
C GLU A 823 -40.71 -17.54 -29.78
N SER A 824 -41.08 -18.72 -30.28
CA SER A 824 -40.29 -19.95 -30.17
C SER A 824 -39.04 -19.89 -31.05
N ALA A 825 -39.16 -19.35 -32.27
CA ALA A 825 -38.02 -19.09 -33.13
C ALA A 825 -37.04 -18.06 -32.52
N ALA A 826 -37.54 -17.06 -31.79
CA ALA A 826 -36.70 -16.09 -31.08
C ALA A 826 -35.91 -16.73 -29.92
N ILE A 827 -36.54 -17.59 -29.12
CA ILE A 827 -35.85 -18.36 -28.07
C ILE A 827 -34.80 -19.30 -28.67
N LEU A 828 -35.17 -20.01 -29.76
CA LEU A 828 -34.26 -20.89 -30.49
C LEU A 828 -33.05 -20.12 -31.06
N MET A 829 -33.26 -18.92 -31.61
CA MET A 829 -32.18 -18.06 -32.11
C MET A 829 -31.22 -17.57 -31.02
N ARG A 830 -31.72 -17.28 -29.80
CA ARG A 830 -30.86 -16.99 -28.64
C ARG A 830 -30.04 -18.19 -28.21
N PHE A 831 -30.64 -19.39 -28.18
CA PHE A 831 -29.92 -20.64 -27.90
C PHE A 831 -28.81 -20.87 -28.93
N GLY A 832 -29.11 -20.68 -30.22
CA GLY A 832 -28.14 -20.76 -31.32
C GLY A 832 -27.14 -19.60 -31.43
N ARG A 833 -27.12 -18.64 -30.50
CA ARG A 833 -26.30 -17.40 -30.55
C ARG A 833 -26.37 -16.70 -31.92
N TRP A 834 -27.60 -16.58 -32.43
CA TRP A 834 -27.98 -15.97 -33.70
C TRP A 834 -27.30 -16.55 -34.97
N LYS A 835 -26.70 -17.75 -34.88
CA LYS A 835 -26.03 -18.44 -35.99
C LYS A 835 -27.01 -19.32 -36.77
N GLN A 836 -27.90 -18.63 -37.50
CA GLN A 836 -29.00 -19.13 -38.32
C GLN A 836 -28.71 -20.46 -39.04
N GLU A 837 -27.62 -20.54 -39.83
CA GLU A 837 -27.26 -21.74 -40.61
C GLU A 837 -27.09 -22.98 -39.71
N LYS A 838 -26.23 -22.89 -38.69
CA LYS A 838 -25.93 -24.00 -37.77
C LYS A 838 -27.12 -24.42 -36.92
N LEU A 839 -27.99 -23.47 -36.59
CA LEU A 839 -29.21 -23.74 -35.84
C LEU A 839 -30.22 -24.53 -36.67
N ILE A 840 -30.38 -24.18 -37.95
CA ILE A 840 -31.21 -24.91 -38.90
C ILE A 840 -30.63 -26.31 -39.15
N GLU A 841 -29.30 -26.45 -39.30
CA GLU A 841 -28.62 -27.75 -39.42
C GLU A 841 -28.94 -28.66 -38.22
N GLY A 842 -28.65 -28.22 -36.99
CA GLY A 842 -28.88 -29.01 -35.78
C GLY A 842 -30.36 -29.38 -35.55
N TYR A 843 -31.28 -28.45 -35.80
CA TYR A 843 -32.72 -28.70 -35.69
C TYR A 843 -33.23 -29.70 -36.75
N MET A 844 -32.67 -29.67 -37.97
CA MET A 844 -33.04 -30.62 -39.04
C MET A 844 -32.47 -32.03 -38.81
N GLU A 845 -31.40 -32.16 -38.03
CA GLU A 845 -30.89 -33.47 -37.58
C GLU A 845 -31.69 -34.02 -36.38
N HIS A 846 -31.88 -33.22 -35.32
CA HIS A 846 -32.51 -33.67 -34.06
C HIS A 846 -33.53 -32.63 -33.52
N PRO A 847 -34.74 -32.55 -34.10
CA PRO A 847 -35.71 -31.49 -33.78
C PRO A 847 -36.31 -31.61 -32.36
N GLU A 848 -36.50 -32.81 -31.84
CA GLU A 848 -37.06 -33.01 -30.49
C GLU A 848 -36.02 -32.65 -29.41
N GLU A 849 -34.79 -33.15 -29.55
CA GLU A 849 -33.69 -32.88 -28.62
C GLU A 849 -33.33 -31.39 -28.57
N THR A 850 -33.21 -30.72 -29.73
CA THR A 850 -32.92 -29.27 -29.78
C THR A 850 -34.05 -28.39 -29.22
N LEU A 851 -35.32 -28.83 -29.28
CA LEU A 851 -36.44 -28.14 -28.63
C LEU A 851 -36.47 -28.36 -27.11
N GLU A 852 -35.97 -29.51 -26.63
CA GLU A 852 -35.86 -29.77 -25.19
C GLU A 852 -34.67 -29.00 -24.58
N GLU A 853 -33.49 -29.03 -25.21
CA GLU A 853 -32.31 -28.25 -24.79
C GLU A 853 -32.55 -26.74 -24.84
N ALA A 854 -33.31 -26.24 -25.81
CA ALA A 854 -33.70 -24.83 -25.90
C ALA A 854 -34.86 -24.45 -24.94
N GLY A 855 -35.30 -25.35 -24.05
CA GLY A 855 -36.31 -25.07 -23.03
C GLY A 855 -37.72 -24.79 -23.58
N LEU A 856 -38.02 -25.19 -24.82
CA LEU A 856 -39.31 -24.97 -25.49
C LEU A 856 -40.25 -26.18 -25.37
N GLY A 857 -39.72 -27.39 -25.59
CA GLY A 857 -40.48 -28.63 -25.60
C GLY A 857 -41.33 -28.84 -26.86
N THR A 858 -42.07 -29.94 -26.87
CA THR A 858 -42.77 -30.47 -28.06
C THR A 858 -44.24 -30.04 -28.20
N ASN A 859 -44.87 -29.52 -27.13
CA ASN A 859 -46.29 -29.14 -27.14
C ASN A 859 -46.48 -27.63 -27.32
N PHE A 860 -46.94 -27.22 -28.51
CA PHE A 860 -47.21 -25.81 -28.84
C PHE A 860 -48.69 -25.39 -28.67
N GLU A 861 -49.61 -26.34 -28.41
CA GLU A 861 -51.05 -26.09 -28.29
C GLU A 861 -51.45 -25.56 -26.90
N GLY A 862 -51.24 -24.26 -26.65
CA GLY A 862 -51.72 -23.58 -25.45
C GLY A 862 -51.67 -22.06 -25.58
N THR A 863 -52.78 -21.37 -25.29
CA THR A 863 -52.82 -19.90 -25.22
C THR A 863 -52.62 -19.43 -23.77
N ALA A 864 -51.55 -18.69 -23.50
CA ALA A 864 -51.32 -17.98 -22.24
C ALA A 864 -52.54 -17.15 -21.82
N LYS A 865 -53.02 -17.36 -20.59
CA LYS A 865 -54.10 -16.60 -19.93
C LYS A 865 -53.90 -16.61 -18.41
N THR A 866 -54.35 -15.57 -17.74
CA THR A 866 -54.61 -15.61 -16.30
C THR A 866 -56.00 -16.20 -16.04
N GLU A 867 -56.10 -17.06 -15.03
CA GLU A 867 -57.35 -17.70 -14.61
C GLU A 867 -57.43 -17.72 -13.08
N VAL A 868 -58.59 -17.34 -12.52
CA VAL A 868 -58.90 -17.48 -11.10
C VAL A 868 -59.40 -18.91 -10.86
N VAL A 869 -58.73 -19.67 -10.01
CA VAL A 869 -59.06 -21.08 -9.74
C VAL A 869 -59.49 -21.22 -8.28
N PRO A 870 -60.78 -21.54 -8.00
CA PRO A 870 -61.28 -21.61 -6.62
C PRO A 870 -60.61 -22.75 -5.84
N GLY A 871 -60.31 -22.50 -4.55
CA GLY A 871 -59.54 -23.41 -3.72
C GLY A 871 -58.08 -23.62 -4.16
N PHE A 872 -57.46 -22.63 -4.82
CA PHE A 872 -56.01 -22.65 -5.07
C PHE A 872 -55.22 -22.17 -3.85
N THR A 873 -54.05 -22.79 -3.65
CA THR A 873 -53.00 -22.35 -2.72
C THR A 873 -51.72 -22.20 -3.53
N CYS A 874 -51.04 -21.06 -3.41
CA CYS A 874 -49.80 -20.82 -4.16
C CYS A 874 -48.61 -21.51 -3.48
N GLU A 875 -47.86 -22.34 -4.22
CA GLU A 875 -46.71 -23.07 -3.68
C GLU A 875 -45.53 -22.16 -3.27
N ILE A 876 -45.50 -20.90 -3.74
CA ILE A 876 -44.43 -19.92 -3.45
C ILE A 876 -44.75 -19.08 -2.19
N CYS A 877 -45.87 -18.35 -2.17
CA CYS A 877 -46.26 -17.52 -1.00
C CYS A 877 -47.06 -18.27 0.07
N CYS A 878 -47.49 -19.52 -0.20
CA CYS A 878 -48.37 -20.32 0.66
C CYS A 878 -49.77 -19.71 0.96
N GLU A 879 -50.16 -18.65 0.26
CA GLU A 879 -51.47 -18.00 0.43
C GLU A 879 -52.60 -18.81 -0.23
N ASP A 880 -53.74 -18.89 0.47
CA ASP A 880 -54.97 -19.54 0.04
C ASP A 880 -56.14 -18.53 -0.08
N GLY A 881 -56.86 -18.55 -1.21
CA GLY A 881 -57.96 -17.61 -1.45
C GLY A 881 -58.69 -17.85 -2.78
N ASP A 882 -60.02 -17.70 -2.77
CA ASP A 882 -60.88 -18.00 -3.92
C ASP A 882 -60.83 -16.96 -5.06
N ASP A 883 -60.33 -15.75 -4.79
CA ASP A 883 -60.22 -14.63 -5.75
C ASP A 883 -58.80 -14.45 -6.33
N ILE A 884 -57.85 -15.35 -6.05
CA ILE A 884 -56.44 -15.22 -6.49
C ILE A 884 -56.32 -15.43 -8.01
N GLU A 885 -55.81 -14.42 -8.73
CA GLU A 885 -55.41 -14.59 -10.13
C GLU A 885 -54.17 -15.50 -10.24
N THR A 886 -54.29 -16.57 -11.03
CA THR A 886 -53.20 -17.54 -11.26
C THR A 886 -52.76 -17.54 -12.71
N TYR A 887 -51.47 -17.80 -12.94
CA TYR A 887 -50.91 -17.98 -14.27
C TYR A 887 -50.26 -19.35 -14.39
N ALA A 888 -50.54 -20.06 -15.49
CA ALA A 888 -49.99 -21.38 -15.78
C ALA A 888 -49.00 -21.29 -16.95
N MET A 889 -47.74 -21.65 -16.68
CA MET A 889 -46.71 -21.76 -17.71
C MET A 889 -46.92 -23.02 -18.57
N ARG A 890 -46.30 -23.05 -19.77
CA ARG A 890 -46.39 -24.18 -20.73
C ARG A 890 -45.92 -25.54 -20.16
N CYS A 891 -45.19 -25.54 -19.05
CA CYS A 891 -44.79 -26.72 -18.29
C CYS A 891 -45.91 -27.33 -17.40
N GLY A 892 -46.99 -26.60 -17.15
CA GLY A 892 -48.06 -27.00 -16.23
C GLY A 892 -47.94 -26.45 -14.81
N HIS A 893 -46.77 -25.91 -14.41
CA HIS A 893 -46.62 -25.21 -13.13
C HIS A 893 -47.45 -23.92 -13.11
N ARG A 894 -48.13 -23.68 -11.98
CA ARG A 894 -49.11 -22.59 -11.83
C ARG A 894 -48.93 -21.88 -10.48
N PHE A 895 -48.66 -20.58 -10.52
CA PHE A 895 -48.46 -19.73 -9.36
C PHE A 895 -49.37 -18.49 -9.43
N CYS A 896 -49.50 -17.73 -8.33
CA CYS A 896 -50.24 -16.47 -8.36
C CYS A 896 -49.49 -15.41 -9.19
N VAL A 897 -50.22 -14.45 -9.76
CA VAL A 897 -49.66 -13.39 -10.62
C VAL A 897 -48.61 -12.55 -9.88
N ASP A 898 -48.79 -12.29 -8.59
CA ASP A 898 -47.88 -11.41 -7.84
C ASP A 898 -46.57 -12.11 -7.44
N CYS A 899 -46.55 -13.43 -7.21
CA CYS A 899 -45.30 -14.20 -7.15
C CYS A 899 -44.55 -14.17 -8.49
N TYR A 900 -45.26 -14.28 -9.63
CA TYR A 900 -44.64 -14.11 -10.94
C TYR A 900 -44.08 -12.70 -11.15
N ARG A 901 -44.80 -11.65 -10.72
CA ARG A 901 -44.31 -10.26 -10.78
C ARG A 901 -43.07 -10.04 -9.93
N HIS A 902 -43.04 -10.59 -8.72
CA HIS A 902 -41.88 -10.49 -7.83
C HIS A 902 -40.67 -11.21 -8.44
N TYR A 903 -40.84 -12.47 -8.87
CA TYR A 903 -39.78 -13.26 -9.53
C TYR A 903 -39.24 -12.59 -10.81
N LEU A 904 -40.12 -12.21 -11.74
CA LEU A 904 -39.71 -11.55 -12.99
C LEU A 904 -39.10 -10.17 -12.72
N GLY A 905 -39.66 -9.42 -11.76
CA GLY A 905 -39.12 -8.15 -11.30
C GLY A 905 -37.70 -8.28 -10.76
N GLN A 906 -37.44 -9.30 -9.93
CA GLN A 906 -36.11 -9.58 -9.38
C GLN A 906 -35.12 -9.97 -10.48
N LYS A 907 -35.45 -10.96 -11.32
CA LYS A 907 -34.59 -11.41 -12.44
C LYS A 907 -34.23 -10.27 -13.41
N ILE A 908 -35.16 -9.35 -13.68
CA ILE A 908 -34.95 -8.21 -14.60
C ILE A 908 -34.23 -7.04 -13.91
N LYS A 909 -34.39 -6.83 -12.59
CA LYS A 909 -33.75 -5.72 -11.85
C LYS A 909 -32.36 -6.06 -11.30
N GLU A 910 -32.18 -7.21 -10.68
CA GLU A 910 -30.98 -7.54 -9.90
C GLU A 910 -29.98 -8.37 -10.72
N GLU A 911 -30.41 -9.52 -11.26
CA GLU A 911 -29.50 -10.46 -11.94
C GLU A 911 -29.15 -10.05 -13.39
N GLY A 912 -30.05 -9.34 -14.08
CA GLY A 912 -29.84 -8.88 -15.45
C GLY A 912 -29.95 -9.95 -16.54
N GLU A 913 -30.19 -11.22 -16.19
CA GLU A 913 -30.26 -12.37 -17.11
C GLU A 913 -31.58 -12.43 -17.92
N ALA A 914 -31.85 -11.43 -18.75
CA ALA A 914 -33.02 -11.41 -19.65
C ALA A 914 -33.02 -12.51 -20.73
N ALA A 915 -31.87 -13.14 -21.02
CA ALA A 915 -31.74 -14.09 -22.12
C ALA A 915 -32.52 -15.40 -21.92
N ARG A 916 -32.53 -15.93 -20.68
CA ARG A 916 -32.99 -17.29 -20.32
C ARG A 916 -33.68 -17.30 -18.95
N ILE A 917 -34.77 -16.55 -18.82
CA ILE A 917 -35.61 -16.61 -17.61
C ILE A 917 -36.34 -17.98 -17.59
N GLU A 918 -35.91 -18.87 -16.70
CA GLU A 918 -36.53 -20.18 -16.47
C GLU A 918 -37.78 -20.11 -15.57
N CYS A 919 -38.54 -21.20 -15.51
CA CYS A 919 -39.76 -21.33 -14.74
C CYS A 919 -39.46 -21.50 -13.22
N PRO A 920 -40.22 -20.84 -12.30
CA PRO A 920 -40.00 -20.98 -10.85
C PRO A 920 -40.27 -22.36 -10.22
N GLY A 921 -40.54 -23.41 -11.00
CA GLY A 921 -40.85 -24.74 -10.49
C GLY A 921 -39.61 -25.64 -10.40
N ASP A 922 -39.54 -26.49 -9.38
CA ASP A 922 -38.43 -27.42 -9.15
C ASP A 922 -38.04 -28.23 -10.41
N ASN A 923 -36.76 -28.17 -10.78
CA ASN A 923 -36.18 -28.86 -11.95
C ASN A 923 -36.83 -28.52 -13.32
N CYS A 924 -37.41 -27.31 -13.47
CA CYS A 924 -38.19 -26.93 -14.66
C CYS A 924 -37.47 -25.96 -15.62
N HIS A 925 -36.56 -26.47 -16.44
CA HIS A 925 -35.81 -25.73 -17.48
C HIS A 925 -36.67 -25.29 -18.71
N ARG A 926 -37.86 -24.74 -18.49
CA ARG A 926 -38.72 -24.18 -19.55
C ARG A 926 -38.67 -22.65 -19.50
N ILE A 927 -38.33 -22.03 -20.63
CA ILE A 927 -38.08 -20.59 -20.75
C ILE A 927 -39.41 -19.82 -20.86
N VAL A 928 -39.52 -18.68 -20.17
CA VAL A 928 -40.66 -17.76 -20.24
C VAL A 928 -40.66 -17.04 -21.59
N ASP A 929 -41.77 -17.12 -22.33
CA ASP A 929 -41.92 -16.45 -23.63
C ASP A 929 -42.35 -14.98 -23.50
N SER A 930 -41.99 -14.18 -24.51
CA SER A 930 -42.33 -12.76 -24.68
C SER A 930 -43.76 -12.42 -24.27
N ARG A 931 -44.72 -13.24 -24.71
CA ARG A 931 -46.16 -13.06 -24.47
C ARG A 931 -46.58 -13.34 -23.02
N SER A 932 -45.86 -14.18 -22.29
CA SER A 932 -46.06 -14.34 -20.83
C SER A 932 -45.60 -13.08 -20.09
N LEU A 933 -44.43 -12.54 -20.45
CA LEU A 933 -43.94 -11.28 -19.88
C LEU A 933 -44.88 -10.10 -20.18
N ASP A 934 -45.36 -9.97 -21.42
CA ASP A 934 -46.33 -8.94 -21.85
C ASP A 934 -47.66 -8.95 -21.06
N LEU A 935 -48.02 -10.06 -20.40
CA LEU A 935 -49.25 -10.20 -19.61
C LEU A 935 -49.03 -10.03 -18.10
N LEU A 936 -47.83 -10.34 -17.60
CA LEU A 936 -47.54 -10.39 -16.16
C LEU A 936 -46.90 -9.08 -15.64
N VAL A 937 -46.13 -8.39 -16.49
CA VAL A 937 -45.14 -7.38 -16.09
C VAL A 937 -45.56 -5.96 -16.50
N THR A 938 -45.13 -4.94 -15.75
CA THR A 938 -45.38 -3.52 -16.05
C THR A 938 -44.55 -3.01 -17.23
N ASP A 939 -45.02 -1.97 -17.93
CA ASP A 939 -44.35 -1.43 -19.12
C ASP A 939 -42.90 -0.97 -18.85
N GLU A 940 -42.60 -0.39 -17.68
CA GLU A 940 -41.24 -0.01 -17.26
C GLU A 940 -40.27 -1.20 -17.22
N LEU A 941 -40.69 -2.32 -16.62
CA LEU A 941 -39.90 -3.55 -16.52
C LEU A 941 -39.77 -4.24 -17.89
N LYS A 942 -40.78 -4.11 -18.74
CA LYS A 942 -40.81 -4.61 -20.11
C LYS A 942 -39.87 -3.86 -21.04
N ASP A 943 -39.75 -2.54 -20.91
CA ASP A 943 -38.75 -1.76 -21.66
C ASP A 943 -37.33 -2.07 -21.17
N ARG A 944 -37.12 -2.20 -19.85
CA ARG A 944 -35.85 -2.71 -19.31
C ARG A 944 -35.49 -4.12 -19.84
N TYR A 945 -36.47 -5.01 -19.93
CA TYR A 945 -36.30 -6.35 -20.54
C TYR A 945 -35.93 -6.26 -22.02
N ARG A 946 -36.58 -5.39 -22.82
CA ARG A 946 -36.21 -5.13 -24.23
C ARG A 946 -34.76 -4.67 -24.36
N THR A 947 -34.33 -3.69 -23.57
CA THR A 947 -32.95 -3.18 -23.59
C THR A 947 -31.92 -4.29 -23.27
N LEU A 948 -32.21 -5.14 -22.28
CA LEU A 948 -31.36 -6.30 -21.95
C LEU A 948 -31.34 -7.36 -23.07
N LEU A 949 -32.47 -7.64 -23.73
CA LEU A 949 -32.51 -8.55 -24.88
C LEU A 949 -31.69 -8.01 -26.05
N THR A 950 -31.90 -6.75 -26.41
CA THR A 950 -31.16 -6.07 -27.48
C THR A 950 -29.66 -6.02 -27.17
N ARG A 951 -29.28 -5.86 -25.88
CA ARG A 951 -27.90 -6.00 -25.43
C ARG A 951 -27.32 -7.38 -25.74
N THR A 952 -28.02 -8.47 -25.42
CA THR A 952 -27.54 -9.83 -25.71
C THR A 952 -27.39 -10.15 -27.20
N TYR A 953 -28.23 -9.58 -28.09
CA TYR A 953 -28.06 -9.72 -29.54
C TYR A 953 -26.75 -9.10 -30.06
N VAL A 954 -26.37 -7.94 -29.50
CA VAL A 954 -25.10 -7.27 -29.83
C VAL A 954 -23.92 -8.07 -29.26
N ASP A 955 -24.01 -8.53 -28.01
CA ASP A 955 -22.94 -9.29 -27.36
C ASP A 955 -22.69 -10.67 -28.02
N ASP A 956 -23.69 -11.28 -28.68
CA ASP A 956 -23.54 -12.52 -29.46
C ASP A 956 -22.93 -12.32 -30.87
N LYS A 957 -22.90 -11.08 -31.40
CA LYS A 957 -22.43 -10.76 -32.76
C LYS A 957 -21.04 -10.14 -32.76
N ASP A 958 -20.04 -10.90 -33.22
CA ASP A 958 -18.62 -10.47 -33.31
C ASP A 958 -18.38 -9.12 -34.02
N ASN A 959 -19.29 -8.67 -34.88
CA ASN A 959 -19.22 -7.41 -35.64
C ASN A 959 -20.00 -6.23 -35.03
N LEU A 960 -20.83 -6.44 -33.99
CA LEU A 960 -21.59 -5.38 -33.33
C LEU A 960 -21.03 -5.10 -31.93
N ARG A 961 -20.94 -3.82 -31.53
CA ARG A 961 -20.62 -3.44 -30.14
C ARG A 961 -21.35 -2.18 -29.70
N TRP A 962 -21.72 -2.13 -28.42
CA TRP A 962 -22.25 -0.93 -27.78
C TRP A 962 -21.20 0.18 -27.69
N CYS A 963 -21.66 1.44 -27.74
CA CYS A 963 -20.84 2.57 -27.36
C CYS A 963 -20.63 2.57 -25.83
N PRO A 964 -19.39 2.65 -25.32
CA PRO A 964 -19.10 2.61 -23.88
C PRO A 964 -19.38 3.94 -23.15
N ALA A 965 -19.97 4.94 -23.81
CA ALA A 965 -20.34 6.19 -23.18
C ALA A 965 -21.59 6.01 -22.29
N PRO A 966 -21.64 6.63 -21.09
CA PRO A 966 -22.80 6.52 -20.21
C PRO A 966 -24.06 7.08 -20.89
N ASN A 967 -25.19 6.42 -20.67
CA ASN A 967 -26.50 6.75 -21.25
C ASN A 967 -26.54 6.76 -22.79
N CYS A 968 -25.64 6.04 -23.46
CA CYS A 968 -25.57 5.95 -24.91
C CYS A 968 -26.15 4.63 -25.43
N GLU A 969 -27.31 4.68 -26.09
CA GLU A 969 -28.01 3.49 -26.61
C GLU A 969 -27.61 3.12 -28.05
N TYR A 970 -26.53 3.65 -28.59
CA TYR A 970 -26.09 3.36 -29.96
C TYR A 970 -25.09 2.20 -30.02
N ALA A 971 -25.29 1.28 -30.96
CA ALA A 971 -24.31 0.26 -31.31
C ALA A 971 -23.53 0.65 -32.58
N ILE A 972 -22.38 0.03 -32.80
CA ILE A 972 -21.55 0.20 -33.99
C ILE A 972 -21.30 -1.16 -34.63
N ASP A 973 -21.59 -1.25 -35.92
CA ASP A 973 -21.24 -2.35 -36.82
C ASP A 973 -19.87 -2.08 -37.46
N CYS A 974 -18.94 -3.01 -37.31
CA CYS A 974 -17.58 -2.92 -37.82
C CYS A 974 -17.13 -4.25 -38.43
N ALA A 975 -16.65 -4.22 -39.69
CA ALA A 975 -16.24 -5.42 -40.42
C ALA A 975 -14.88 -6.01 -40.00
N VAL A 976 -14.19 -5.41 -39.01
CA VAL A 976 -12.86 -5.84 -38.56
C VAL A 976 -12.97 -7.02 -37.61
N LYS A 977 -12.37 -8.16 -37.98
CA LYS A 977 -12.45 -9.40 -37.19
C LYS A 977 -11.43 -9.38 -36.04
N PRO A 978 -11.67 -10.10 -34.93
CA PRO A 978 -10.75 -10.14 -33.78
C PRO A 978 -9.29 -10.53 -34.11
N ARG A 979 -9.06 -11.25 -35.22
CA ARG A 979 -7.71 -11.62 -35.71
C ARG A 979 -6.93 -10.43 -36.28
N ASP A 980 -7.63 -9.45 -36.83
CA ASP A 980 -7.03 -8.31 -37.55
C ASP A 980 -6.70 -7.15 -36.60
N LEU A 981 -7.18 -7.19 -35.34
CA LEU A 981 -6.85 -6.26 -34.25
C LEU A 981 -5.35 -6.19 -33.89
N ARG A 982 -4.55 -7.09 -34.46
CA ARG A 982 -3.07 -7.07 -34.40
C ARG A 982 -2.43 -6.18 -35.46
N ARG A 983 -3.11 -5.98 -36.60
CA ARG A 983 -2.60 -5.29 -37.80
C ARG A 983 -3.32 -3.97 -38.10
N ILE A 984 -4.47 -3.76 -37.46
CA ILE A 984 -5.36 -2.60 -37.62
C ILE A 984 -5.87 -2.19 -36.24
N VAL A 985 -5.90 -0.89 -35.95
CA VAL A 985 -6.52 -0.32 -34.74
C VAL A 985 -7.85 0.34 -35.13
N PRO A 986 -9.00 -0.36 -35.00
CA PRO A 986 -10.29 0.16 -35.43
C PRO A 986 -10.86 1.17 -34.42
N THR A 987 -10.36 2.41 -34.45
CA THR A 987 -11.00 3.53 -33.76
C THR A 987 -12.27 3.93 -34.51
N VAL A 988 -13.38 3.98 -33.79
CA VAL A 988 -14.72 4.31 -34.30
C VAL A 988 -15.30 5.49 -33.53
N ARG A 989 -16.12 6.31 -34.21
CA ARG A 989 -16.77 7.50 -33.64
C ARG A 989 -18.27 7.28 -33.59
N CYS A 990 -18.86 7.36 -32.40
CA CYS A 990 -20.31 7.28 -32.21
C CYS A 990 -21.00 8.63 -32.51
N VAL A 991 -22.33 8.60 -32.73
CA VAL A 991 -23.16 9.81 -32.91
C VAL A 991 -23.10 10.74 -31.69
N CYS A 992 -22.92 10.20 -30.49
CA CYS A 992 -22.68 10.96 -29.26
C CYS A 992 -21.29 11.64 -29.17
N LYS A 993 -20.54 11.69 -30.27
CA LYS A 993 -19.15 12.19 -30.39
C LYS A 993 -18.08 11.40 -29.63
N HIS A 994 -18.42 10.32 -28.93
CA HIS A 994 -17.44 9.48 -28.24
C HIS A 994 -16.59 8.67 -29.23
N GLU A 995 -15.27 8.67 -29.03
CA GLU A 995 -14.27 7.96 -29.85
C GLU A 995 -13.58 6.85 -29.05
N PHE A 996 -13.71 5.61 -29.51
CA PHE A 996 -13.19 4.43 -28.83
C PHE A 996 -12.71 3.39 -29.84
N CYS A 997 -11.83 2.48 -29.43
CA CYS A 997 -11.46 1.35 -30.27
C CYS A 997 -12.49 0.23 -30.16
N PHE A 998 -13.04 -0.18 -31.31
CA PHE A 998 -13.98 -1.30 -31.41
C PHE A 998 -13.40 -2.59 -30.79
N GLY A 999 -12.10 -2.84 -30.91
CA GLY A 999 -11.46 -4.07 -30.42
C GLY A 999 -11.43 -4.22 -28.89
N CYS A 1000 -11.21 -3.13 -28.14
CA CYS A 1000 -10.96 -3.18 -26.70
C CYS A 1000 -11.89 -2.30 -25.84
N ALA A 1001 -12.76 -1.49 -26.44
CA ALA A 1001 -13.64 -0.49 -25.81
C ALA A 1001 -12.94 0.67 -25.07
N VAL A 1002 -11.61 0.74 -25.03
CA VAL A 1002 -10.85 1.89 -24.52
C VAL A 1002 -10.94 3.08 -25.49
N THR A 1003 -10.84 4.31 -24.97
CA THR A 1003 -10.67 5.55 -25.76
C THR A 1003 -9.59 5.43 -26.84
N ASP A 1004 -9.67 6.23 -27.92
CA ASP A 1004 -8.73 6.18 -29.07
C ASP A 1004 -7.27 5.96 -28.64
N HIS A 1005 -6.68 4.85 -29.09
CA HIS A 1005 -5.36 4.41 -28.67
C HIS A 1005 -4.39 4.18 -29.83
N GLN A 1006 -4.67 4.79 -30.99
CA GLN A 1006 -3.73 4.81 -32.11
C GLN A 1006 -2.40 5.48 -31.71
N PRO A 1007 -1.23 4.90 -32.07
CA PRO A 1007 -1.03 3.80 -33.03
C PRO A 1007 -1.04 2.38 -32.43
N THR A 1008 -1.21 2.22 -31.12
CA THR A 1008 -0.90 0.96 -30.40
C THR A 1008 -1.92 -0.16 -30.66
N PRO A 1009 -1.49 -1.39 -31.01
CA PRO A 1009 -2.37 -2.56 -31.12
C PRO A 1009 -3.13 -2.89 -29.82
N CYS A 1010 -4.34 -3.45 -29.93
CA CYS A 1010 -5.22 -3.76 -28.79
C CYS A 1010 -4.58 -4.71 -27.76
N THR A 1011 -3.70 -5.61 -28.21
CA THR A 1011 -2.95 -6.55 -27.36
C THR A 1011 -1.96 -5.83 -26.45
N LEU A 1012 -1.13 -4.95 -27.03
CA LEU A 1012 -0.11 -4.20 -26.30
C LEU A 1012 -0.75 -3.16 -25.36
N VAL A 1013 -1.91 -2.60 -25.71
CA VAL A 1013 -2.70 -1.76 -24.79
C VAL A 1013 -3.14 -2.54 -23.55
N LYS A 1014 -3.63 -3.78 -23.69
CA LYS A 1014 -4.01 -4.61 -22.54
C LYS A 1014 -2.81 -4.97 -21.67
N MET A 1015 -1.68 -5.37 -22.28
CA MET A 1015 -0.44 -5.65 -21.56
C MET A 1015 0.12 -4.42 -20.84
N TRP A 1016 -0.05 -3.23 -21.42
CA TRP A 1016 0.37 -1.97 -20.81
C TRP A 1016 -0.50 -1.61 -19.60
N LEU A 1017 -1.83 -1.66 -19.75
CA LEU A 1017 -2.77 -1.36 -18.67
C LEU A 1017 -2.62 -2.34 -17.50
N GLN A 1018 -2.59 -3.64 -17.77
CA GLN A 1018 -2.32 -4.65 -16.74
C GLN A 1018 -0.99 -4.36 -16.01
N LYS A 1019 0.07 -4.02 -16.74
CA LYS A 1019 1.34 -3.65 -16.10
C LYS A 1019 1.24 -2.37 -15.23
N CYS A 1020 0.36 -1.43 -15.57
CA CYS A 1020 0.11 -0.25 -14.74
C CYS A 1020 -0.75 -0.55 -13.51
N GLU A 1021 -1.48 -1.67 -13.50
CA GLU A 1021 -2.22 -2.21 -12.35
C GLU A 1021 -1.27 -3.05 -11.45
N ASP A 1022 -0.33 -3.79 -12.05
CA ASP A 1022 0.64 -4.64 -11.34
C ASP A 1022 1.76 -3.82 -10.62
N ASP A 1023 2.27 -2.73 -11.21
CA ASP A 1023 3.38 -1.91 -10.65
C ASP A 1023 2.87 -0.74 -9.77
N SER A 1024 2.98 -0.90 -8.44
CA SER A 1024 2.48 -0.05 -7.33
C SER A 1024 2.11 1.42 -7.61
N GLU A 1025 0.82 1.76 -7.44
CA GLU A 1025 0.26 3.11 -7.61
C GLU A 1025 0.92 4.19 -6.73
N THR A 1026 1.30 3.86 -5.49
CA THR A 1026 1.81 4.83 -4.50
C THR A 1026 3.11 5.52 -4.96
N ALA A 1027 4.02 4.76 -5.59
CA ALA A 1027 5.26 5.32 -6.14
C ALA A 1027 4.98 6.18 -7.40
N ASN A 1028 4.02 5.74 -8.23
CA ASN A 1028 3.64 6.39 -9.47
C ASN A 1028 2.94 7.74 -9.24
N TRP A 1029 2.14 7.88 -8.18
CA TRP A 1029 1.45 9.14 -7.85
C TRP A 1029 2.45 10.24 -7.44
N ILE A 1030 3.47 9.89 -6.66
CA ILE A 1030 4.48 10.85 -6.15
C ILE A 1030 5.36 11.38 -7.30
N SER A 1031 5.78 10.52 -8.24
CA SER A 1031 6.65 10.93 -9.34
C SER A 1031 5.94 11.77 -10.41
N ALA A 1032 4.61 11.65 -10.53
CA ALA A 1032 3.83 12.36 -11.52
C ALA A 1032 3.54 13.82 -11.14
N ASN A 1033 3.08 14.06 -9.90
CA ASN A 1033 2.43 15.31 -9.51
C ASN A 1033 3.39 16.38 -8.93
N THR A 1034 4.39 15.95 -8.17
CA THR A 1034 5.27 16.82 -7.37
C THR A 1034 6.75 16.56 -7.68
N LYS A 1035 7.52 17.59 -8.04
CA LYS A 1035 8.96 17.46 -8.30
C LYS A 1035 9.75 18.66 -7.79
N GLU A 1036 11.05 18.48 -7.55
CA GLU A 1036 11.94 19.53 -7.07
C GLU A 1036 12.65 20.27 -8.22
N CYS A 1037 12.85 21.58 -8.09
CA CYS A 1037 13.60 22.36 -9.08
C CYS A 1037 15.09 21.96 -9.09
N PRO A 1038 15.66 21.51 -10.23
CA PRO A 1038 17.04 21.00 -10.30
C PRO A 1038 18.14 22.01 -9.95
N LYS A 1039 17.82 23.31 -9.86
CA LYS A 1039 18.75 24.39 -9.51
C LYS A 1039 18.60 24.93 -8.09
N CYS A 1040 17.46 24.70 -7.41
CA CYS A 1040 17.20 25.33 -6.11
C CYS A 1040 16.34 24.53 -5.12
N VAL A 1041 15.99 23.28 -5.46
CA VAL A 1041 15.33 22.31 -4.58
C VAL A 1041 14.04 22.84 -3.94
N SER A 1042 13.35 23.76 -4.61
CA SER A 1042 11.96 24.09 -4.28
C SER A 1042 11.06 23.04 -4.92
N THR A 1043 10.13 22.49 -4.14
CA THR A 1043 8.98 21.75 -4.66
C THR A 1043 8.20 22.61 -5.67
N ILE A 1044 7.75 21.96 -6.75
CA ILE A 1044 6.95 22.50 -7.83
C ILE A 1044 5.88 21.46 -8.17
N GLU A 1045 4.63 21.91 -8.24
CA GLU A 1045 3.48 21.15 -8.73
C GLU A 1045 3.18 21.52 -10.18
N LYS A 1046 2.67 20.57 -10.97
CA LYS A 1046 2.32 20.84 -12.37
C LYS A 1046 0.98 21.57 -12.48
N ASN A 1047 1.02 22.89 -12.74
CA ASN A 1047 -0.17 23.75 -12.81
C ASN A 1047 -0.66 24.08 -14.25
N GLY A 1048 -0.16 23.38 -15.27
CA GLY A 1048 -0.42 23.65 -16.69
C GLY A 1048 -0.23 22.41 -17.58
N GLY A 1049 -0.70 22.48 -18.82
CA GLY A 1049 -0.58 21.39 -19.78
C GLY A 1049 0.85 21.25 -20.33
N CYS A 1050 1.56 22.38 -20.44
CA CYS A 1050 2.90 22.43 -21.03
C CYS A 1050 3.97 21.69 -20.19
N ASN A 1051 4.94 21.08 -20.87
CA ASN A 1051 6.13 20.46 -20.25
C ASN A 1051 7.31 21.42 -20.04
N HIS A 1052 7.26 22.63 -20.62
CA HIS A 1052 8.19 23.73 -20.33
C HIS A 1052 7.84 24.33 -18.96
N MET A 1053 8.78 24.33 -18.01
CA MET A 1053 8.53 24.93 -16.68
C MET A 1053 9.60 25.96 -16.29
N THR A 1054 9.11 27.14 -15.86
CA THR A 1054 9.93 28.21 -15.28
C THR A 1054 9.80 28.21 -13.75
N CYS A 1055 10.88 27.92 -13.03
CA CYS A 1055 10.84 27.91 -11.56
C CYS A 1055 10.57 29.31 -10.98
N ARG A 1056 9.44 29.47 -10.27
CA ARG A 1056 9.03 30.75 -9.64
C ARG A 1056 10.10 31.36 -8.73
N LYS A 1057 10.88 30.53 -8.03
CA LYS A 1057 11.88 30.94 -7.02
C LYS A 1057 13.23 31.39 -7.61
N CYS A 1058 13.70 30.74 -8.69
CA CYS A 1058 15.04 30.98 -9.25
C CYS A 1058 15.08 31.35 -10.75
N LYS A 1059 13.90 31.47 -11.40
CA LYS A 1059 13.71 31.76 -12.82
C LYS A 1059 14.57 30.90 -13.76
N HIS A 1060 14.65 29.61 -13.46
CA HIS A 1060 15.29 28.63 -14.34
C HIS A 1060 14.23 27.91 -15.17
N GLU A 1061 14.48 27.84 -16.48
CA GLU A 1061 13.68 27.13 -17.48
C GLU A 1061 14.23 25.71 -17.68
N PHE A 1062 13.39 24.71 -17.43
CA PHE A 1062 13.75 23.30 -17.51
C PHE A 1062 12.56 22.47 -18.00
N CYS A 1063 12.85 21.25 -18.46
CA CYS A 1063 11.82 20.30 -18.88
C CYS A 1063 11.33 19.47 -17.68
N TRP A 1064 10.00 19.41 -17.48
CA TRP A 1064 9.38 18.60 -16.42
C TRP A 1064 9.70 17.10 -16.47
N MET A 1065 10.09 16.58 -17.65
CA MET A 1065 10.30 15.14 -17.86
C MET A 1065 11.72 14.67 -17.60
N CYS A 1066 12.75 15.39 -18.07
CA CYS A 1066 14.15 14.98 -17.88
C CYS A 1066 14.93 15.82 -16.86
N MET A 1067 14.34 16.92 -16.35
CA MET A 1067 15.02 17.94 -15.52
C MET A 1067 16.21 18.66 -16.17
N GLY A 1068 16.58 18.30 -17.41
CA GLY A 1068 17.53 19.04 -18.25
C GLY A 1068 17.04 20.43 -18.68
N LEU A 1069 17.99 21.24 -19.19
CA LEU A 1069 17.75 22.61 -19.59
C LEU A 1069 16.80 22.68 -20.79
N TRP A 1070 15.84 23.62 -20.76
CA TRP A 1070 14.92 23.79 -21.88
C TRP A 1070 15.64 24.21 -23.17
N SER A 1071 16.70 25.04 -23.06
CA SER A 1071 17.47 25.56 -24.20
C SER A 1071 18.21 24.50 -25.05
N GLU A 1072 18.34 23.26 -24.56
CA GLU A 1072 18.93 22.14 -25.33
C GLU A 1072 17.87 21.35 -26.10
N HIS A 1073 16.60 21.43 -25.69
CA HIS A 1073 15.48 20.80 -26.37
C HIS A 1073 15.25 21.44 -27.74
N GLY A 1074 15.03 20.61 -28.76
CA GLY A 1074 14.92 21.04 -30.16
C GLY A 1074 16.24 21.09 -30.93
N THR A 1075 17.38 20.83 -30.29
CA THR A 1075 18.62 20.51 -31.02
C THR A 1075 18.61 19.06 -31.52
N SER A 1076 19.34 18.76 -32.60
CA SER A 1076 19.42 17.40 -33.16
C SER A 1076 20.21 16.42 -32.30
N TRP A 1077 21.05 16.89 -31.37
CA TRP A 1077 21.87 16.04 -30.50
C TRP A 1077 21.15 15.63 -29.21
N TYR A 1078 20.25 16.47 -28.70
CA TYR A 1078 19.53 16.22 -27.45
C TYR A 1078 18.17 15.56 -27.71
N ASN A 1079 17.94 14.37 -27.15
CA ASN A 1079 16.73 13.57 -27.35
C ASN A 1079 16.10 13.20 -25.99
N CYS A 1080 15.07 13.95 -25.59
CA CYS A 1080 14.37 13.75 -24.32
C CYS A 1080 13.45 12.51 -24.32
N ASN A 1081 12.99 12.05 -25.48
CA ASN A 1081 12.07 10.91 -25.62
C ASN A 1081 12.79 9.55 -25.66
N ARG A 1082 13.95 9.48 -26.34
CA ARG A 1082 14.77 8.27 -26.50
C ARG A 1082 15.28 7.74 -25.15
N TYR A 1083 15.16 6.43 -24.91
CA TYR A 1083 15.81 5.76 -23.78
C TYR A 1083 17.22 5.31 -24.19
N GLU A 1084 18.24 5.62 -23.38
CA GLU A 1084 19.61 5.15 -23.61
C GLU A 1084 19.94 3.95 -22.71
N GLU A 1085 20.07 2.77 -23.33
CA GLU A 1085 20.56 1.58 -22.65
C GLU A 1085 22.06 1.72 -22.37
N LYS A 1086 22.41 1.81 -21.08
CA LYS A 1086 23.79 1.92 -20.57
C LYS A 1086 24.66 0.79 -21.12
N SER A 1087 25.44 1.07 -22.16
CA SER A 1087 26.23 0.06 -22.87
C SER A 1087 27.59 -0.17 -22.19
N GLY A 1088 27.76 -1.34 -21.57
CA GLY A 1088 29.06 -1.79 -21.09
C GLY A 1088 29.01 -2.62 -19.81
N HIS A 1089 29.57 -3.83 -19.91
CA HIS A 1089 30.10 -4.66 -18.81
C HIS A 1089 29.12 -5.20 -17.73
N ASP A 1090 28.25 -4.39 -17.14
CA ASP A 1090 27.54 -4.74 -15.89
C ASP A 1090 26.24 -5.54 -16.09
N ALA A 1091 25.70 -5.60 -17.31
CA ALA A 1091 24.43 -6.26 -17.66
C ALA A 1091 24.45 -7.82 -17.62
N ARG A 1092 25.29 -8.42 -16.77
CA ARG A 1092 25.47 -9.89 -16.66
C ARG A 1092 24.68 -10.56 -15.53
N SER A 1093 24.19 -9.84 -14.52
CA SER A 1093 23.33 -10.43 -13.47
C SER A 1093 21.85 -10.33 -13.84
N ALA A 1094 21.03 -11.26 -13.31
CA ALA A 1094 19.57 -11.19 -13.47
C ALA A 1094 18.99 -9.93 -12.79
N GLN A 1095 19.55 -9.54 -11.64
CA GLN A 1095 19.18 -8.33 -10.91
C GLN A 1095 19.46 -7.04 -11.72
N ALA A 1096 20.57 -6.99 -12.47
CA ALA A 1096 20.86 -5.87 -13.39
C ALA A 1096 19.86 -5.82 -14.57
N LYS A 1097 19.39 -6.97 -15.07
CA LYS A 1097 18.34 -7.02 -16.09
C LYS A 1097 16.98 -6.57 -15.53
N SER A 1098 16.60 -7.04 -14.35
CA SER A 1098 15.39 -6.60 -13.65
C SER A 1098 15.40 -5.08 -13.45
N ARG A 1099 16.46 -4.55 -12.83
CA ARG A 1099 16.65 -3.09 -12.64
C ARG A 1099 16.66 -2.30 -13.95
N ALA A 1100 17.33 -2.78 -15.01
CA ALA A 1100 17.30 -2.12 -16.31
C ALA A 1100 15.91 -2.13 -16.96
N SER A 1101 15.11 -3.19 -16.73
CA SER A 1101 13.73 -3.28 -17.21
C SER A 1101 12.77 -2.36 -16.43
N LEU A 1102 13.04 -2.12 -15.14
CA LEU A 1102 12.33 -1.16 -14.31
C LEU A 1102 12.73 0.29 -14.64
N GLU A 1103 14.03 0.58 -14.79
CA GLU A 1103 14.52 1.89 -15.27
C GLU A 1103 13.97 2.21 -16.67
N ARG A 1104 13.83 1.20 -17.56
CA ARG A 1104 13.13 1.35 -18.85
C ARG A 1104 11.63 1.58 -18.69
N TYR A 1105 10.93 0.77 -17.88
CA TYR A 1105 9.49 0.93 -17.66
C TYR A 1105 9.15 2.33 -17.12
N LEU A 1106 9.83 2.77 -16.06
CA LEU A 1106 9.62 4.09 -15.46
C LEU A 1106 9.87 5.24 -16.47
N HIS A 1107 10.82 5.11 -17.41
CA HIS A 1107 11.03 6.09 -18.46
C HIS A 1107 9.82 6.25 -19.39
N TYR A 1108 9.20 5.15 -19.83
CA TYR A 1108 8.02 5.20 -20.69
C TYR A 1108 6.74 5.51 -19.90
N TYR A 1109 6.58 4.97 -18.68
CA TYR A 1109 5.43 5.21 -17.80
C TYR A 1109 5.29 6.67 -17.39
N ASN A 1110 6.36 7.31 -16.91
CA ASN A 1110 6.30 8.72 -16.52
C ASN A 1110 5.90 9.62 -17.70
N ARG A 1111 6.24 9.26 -18.95
CA ARG A 1111 5.82 9.99 -20.16
C ARG A 1111 4.36 9.71 -20.56
N TYR A 1112 3.92 8.46 -20.45
CA TYR A 1112 2.50 8.07 -20.60
C TYR A 1112 1.61 8.85 -19.63
N ALA A 1113 1.89 8.76 -18.33
CA ALA A 1113 1.12 9.41 -17.27
C ALA A 1113 1.15 10.95 -17.39
N ASN A 1114 2.30 11.53 -17.74
CA ASN A 1114 2.41 12.98 -17.96
C ASN A 1114 1.57 13.47 -19.15
N HIS A 1115 1.54 12.74 -20.28
CA HIS A 1115 0.68 13.12 -21.40
C HIS A 1115 -0.80 12.91 -21.10
N GLU A 1116 -1.16 11.94 -20.25
CA GLU A 1116 -2.53 11.82 -19.75
C GLU A 1116 -2.94 12.98 -18.83
N GLN A 1117 -2.07 13.37 -17.90
CA GLN A 1117 -2.31 14.51 -17.02
C GLN A 1117 -2.42 15.81 -17.81
N SER A 1118 -1.52 16.04 -18.78
CA SER A 1118 -1.63 17.18 -19.69
C SER A 1118 -2.91 17.14 -20.54
N ALA A 1119 -3.36 15.97 -21.00
CA ALA A 1119 -4.63 15.86 -21.73
C ALA A 1119 -5.86 16.18 -20.86
N LYS A 1120 -5.83 15.84 -19.56
CA LYS A 1120 -6.85 16.26 -18.58
C LYS A 1120 -6.82 17.79 -18.38
N LEU A 1121 -5.63 18.37 -18.14
CA LEU A 1121 -5.47 19.82 -17.97
C LEU A 1121 -5.84 20.63 -19.23
N ASP A 1122 -5.57 20.10 -20.43
CA ASP A 1122 -5.98 20.71 -21.70
C ASP A 1122 -7.50 20.63 -21.95
N LYS A 1123 -8.19 19.67 -21.30
CA LYS A 1123 -9.66 19.60 -21.29
C LYS A 1123 -10.27 20.64 -20.35
N ASP A 1124 -9.65 20.89 -19.19
CA ASP A 1124 -10.03 22.01 -18.33
C ASP A 1124 -9.70 23.36 -18.98
N LEU A 1125 -8.61 23.42 -19.74
CA LEU A 1125 -8.24 24.57 -20.55
C LEU A 1125 -9.22 24.81 -21.69
N TYR A 1126 -9.85 23.78 -22.27
CA TYR A 1126 -10.95 23.93 -23.24
C TYR A 1126 -12.14 24.68 -22.64
N LEU A 1127 -12.63 24.24 -21.47
CA LEU A 1127 -13.74 24.90 -20.76
C LEU A 1127 -13.40 26.34 -20.35
N LYS A 1128 -12.14 26.60 -19.98
CA LYS A 1128 -11.62 27.96 -19.75
C LYS A 1128 -11.50 28.76 -21.05
N THR A 1129 -11.21 28.10 -22.18
CA THR A 1129 -11.04 28.72 -23.49
C THR A 1129 -12.39 29.14 -24.07
N GLU A 1130 -13.48 28.39 -23.87
CA GLU A 1130 -14.84 28.86 -24.19
C GLU A 1130 -15.14 30.20 -23.50
N LYS A 1131 -14.79 30.35 -22.22
CA LYS A 1131 -14.88 31.64 -21.51
C LYS A 1131 -13.92 32.70 -22.08
N LYS A 1132 -12.69 32.31 -22.50
CA LYS A 1132 -11.77 33.21 -23.25
C LYS A 1132 -12.38 33.65 -24.60
N MET A 1133 -13.15 32.80 -25.29
CA MET A 1133 -13.79 33.12 -26.58
C MET A 1133 -14.86 34.20 -26.41
N THR A 1134 -15.75 34.08 -25.42
CA THR A 1134 -16.74 35.12 -25.08
C THR A 1134 -16.05 36.42 -24.65
N SER A 1135 -14.97 36.32 -23.86
CA SER A 1135 -14.15 37.48 -23.49
C SER A 1135 -13.54 38.17 -24.72
N LEU A 1136 -12.97 37.42 -25.66
CA LEU A 1136 -12.42 37.95 -26.92
C LEU A 1136 -13.49 38.65 -27.76
N GLN A 1137 -14.66 38.03 -27.94
CA GLN A 1137 -15.79 38.66 -28.65
C GLN A 1137 -16.15 40.03 -28.04
N SER A 1138 -16.21 40.11 -26.69
CA SER A 1138 -16.54 41.36 -25.99
C SER A 1138 -15.43 42.43 -26.00
N GLN A 1139 -14.16 42.03 -26.05
CA GLN A 1139 -13.00 42.94 -25.84
C GLN A 1139 -12.26 43.32 -27.13
N SER A 1140 -12.21 42.44 -28.13
CA SER A 1140 -11.48 42.66 -29.39
C SER A 1140 -12.36 42.76 -30.64
N GLY A 1141 -13.68 42.56 -30.50
CA GLY A 1141 -14.64 42.75 -31.60
C GLY A 1141 -14.57 41.69 -32.71
N LEU A 1142 -13.80 40.61 -32.52
CA LEU A 1142 -13.75 39.46 -33.42
C LEU A 1142 -15.11 38.78 -33.52
N SER A 1143 -15.52 38.41 -34.73
CA SER A 1143 -16.78 37.68 -34.95
C SER A 1143 -16.71 36.24 -34.41
N TRP A 1144 -17.88 35.63 -34.16
CA TRP A 1144 -17.99 34.25 -33.65
C TRP A 1144 -17.21 33.24 -34.53
N ILE A 1145 -17.29 33.40 -35.86
CA ILE A 1145 -16.58 32.58 -36.85
C ILE A 1145 -15.06 32.74 -36.70
N GLU A 1146 -14.59 33.96 -36.47
CA GLU A 1146 -13.16 34.28 -36.34
C GLU A 1146 -12.51 33.81 -35.03
N VAL A 1147 -13.31 33.30 -34.10
CA VAL A 1147 -12.90 32.79 -32.78
C VAL A 1147 -12.94 31.26 -32.73
N GLN A 1148 -13.66 30.61 -33.65
CA GLN A 1148 -13.78 29.15 -33.77
C GLN A 1148 -12.43 28.42 -34.03
N PHE A 1149 -11.38 29.14 -34.46
CA PHE A 1149 -10.05 28.56 -34.60
C PHE A 1149 -9.49 28.03 -33.26
N LEU A 1150 -9.85 28.63 -32.12
CA LEU A 1150 -9.40 28.18 -30.80
C LEU A 1150 -10.04 26.84 -30.39
N ASP A 1151 -11.29 26.59 -30.79
CA ASP A 1151 -11.98 25.31 -30.60
C ASP A 1151 -11.27 24.22 -31.43
N THR A 1152 -11.04 24.51 -32.72
CA THR A 1152 -10.36 23.61 -33.66
C THR A 1152 -8.93 23.28 -33.19
N ALA A 1153 -8.18 24.30 -32.73
CA ALA A 1153 -6.82 24.16 -32.23
C ALA A 1153 -6.74 23.39 -30.89
N SER A 1154 -7.71 23.59 -29.99
CA SER A 1154 -7.76 22.85 -28.72
C SER A 1154 -8.16 21.38 -28.92
N GLN A 1155 -9.11 21.09 -29.83
CA GLN A 1155 -9.44 19.71 -30.22
C GLN A 1155 -8.23 19.02 -30.87
N ALA A 1156 -7.49 19.71 -31.74
CA ALA A 1156 -6.26 19.19 -32.33
C ALA A 1156 -5.17 18.90 -31.28
N LEU A 1157 -4.99 19.80 -30.31
CA LEU A 1157 -4.05 19.63 -29.20
C LEU A 1157 -4.39 18.39 -28.36
N GLN A 1158 -5.66 18.22 -27.96
CA GLN A 1158 -6.14 17.06 -27.21
C GLN A 1158 -5.93 15.74 -28.00
N GLN A 1159 -6.29 15.72 -29.29
CA GLN A 1159 -6.07 14.53 -30.14
C GLN A 1159 -4.58 14.20 -30.30
N CYS A 1160 -3.71 15.21 -30.44
CA CYS A 1160 -2.27 14.98 -30.52
C CYS A 1160 -1.68 14.51 -29.18
N ARG A 1161 -2.14 15.02 -28.03
CA ARG A 1161 -1.73 14.53 -26.70
C ARG A 1161 -2.19 13.09 -26.43
N GLN A 1162 -3.42 12.73 -26.80
CA GLN A 1162 -3.88 11.34 -26.70
C GLN A 1162 -3.04 10.41 -27.59
N THR A 1163 -2.72 10.81 -28.84
CA THR A 1163 -1.79 10.03 -29.68
C THR A 1163 -0.40 9.93 -29.06
N LEU A 1164 0.16 11.02 -28.52
CA LEU A 1164 1.47 11.00 -27.84
C LEU A 1164 1.49 10.09 -26.59
N LYS A 1165 0.42 10.06 -25.79
CA LYS A 1165 0.28 9.11 -24.68
C LYS A 1165 0.51 7.68 -25.16
N TRP A 1166 -0.15 7.28 -26.24
CA TRP A 1166 -0.07 5.91 -26.75
C TRP A 1166 1.20 5.62 -27.56
N THR A 1167 1.86 6.61 -28.19
CA THR A 1167 3.18 6.36 -28.82
C THR A 1167 4.24 5.92 -27.81
N TYR A 1168 4.18 6.40 -26.56
CA TYR A 1168 5.08 5.93 -25.50
C TYR A 1168 4.79 4.49 -25.04
N ALA A 1169 3.51 4.09 -24.95
CA ALA A 1169 3.14 2.70 -24.68
C ALA A 1169 3.57 1.77 -25.83
N PHE A 1170 3.44 2.20 -27.09
CA PHE A 1170 3.97 1.48 -28.25
C PHE A 1170 5.50 1.33 -28.16
N ALA A 1171 6.23 2.44 -28.03
CA ALA A 1171 7.69 2.49 -28.00
C ALA A 1171 8.33 1.60 -26.92
N TYR A 1172 7.68 1.45 -25.75
CA TYR A 1172 8.15 0.55 -24.70
C TYR A 1172 8.35 -0.88 -25.20
N TYR A 1173 7.41 -1.40 -26.01
CA TYR A 1173 7.43 -2.77 -26.52
C TYR A 1173 8.25 -2.95 -27.80
N LEU A 1174 8.66 -1.90 -28.52
CA LEU A 1174 9.42 -2.04 -29.77
C LEU A 1174 10.88 -2.45 -29.54
N GLU A 1175 11.36 -3.35 -30.40
CA GLU A 1175 12.76 -3.75 -30.50
C GLU A 1175 13.54 -2.72 -31.33
N ARG A 1176 14.77 -2.37 -30.91
CA ARG A 1176 15.60 -1.35 -31.58
C ARG A 1176 15.99 -1.76 -33.01
N ASN A 1177 15.41 -1.08 -33.99
CA ASN A 1177 15.69 -1.24 -35.43
C ASN A 1177 15.61 0.12 -36.17
N ASN A 1178 15.90 0.16 -37.47
CA ASN A 1178 15.88 1.43 -38.23
C ASN A 1178 14.49 2.11 -38.26
N LEU A 1179 13.41 1.35 -38.14
CA LEU A 1179 12.05 1.90 -38.06
C LEU A 1179 11.80 2.56 -36.68
N THR A 1180 12.35 2.01 -35.59
CA THR A 1180 12.26 2.68 -34.26
C THR A 1180 12.91 4.05 -34.24
N THR A 1181 14.06 4.23 -34.91
CA THR A 1181 14.70 5.55 -34.97
C THR A 1181 13.85 6.55 -35.76
N ILE A 1182 13.25 6.14 -36.87
CA ILE A 1182 12.32 6.98 -37.65
C ILE A 1182 11.06 7.31 -36.83
N PHE A 1183 10.54 6.34 -36.07
CA PHE A 1183 9.38 6.53 -35.20
C PHE A 1183 9.67 7.48 -34.03
N GLU A 1184 10.80 7.32 -33.34
CA GLU A 1184 11.22 8.22 -32.24
C GLU A 1184 11.47 9.65 -32.74
N ASP A 1185 12.03 9.82 -33.93
CA ASP A 1185 12.28 11.13 -34.51
C ASP A 1185 10.95 11.79 -34.96
N ASN A 1186 10.01 11.03 -35.56
CA ASN A 1186 8.64 11.48 -35.82
C ASN A 1186 7.85 11.82 -34.54
N GLN A 1187 8.07 11.06 -33.46
CA GLN A 1187 7.47 11.31 -32.15
C GLN A 1187 8.00 12.62 -31.54
N LYS A 1188 9.32 12.85 -31.59
CA LYS A 1188 9.97 14.09 -31.14
C LYS A 1188 9.42 15.31 -31.89
N ASP A 1189 9.28 15.22 -33.21
CA ASP A 1189 8.72 16.28 -34.05
C ASP A 1189 7.26 16.60 -33.71
N LEU A 1190 6.45 15.60 -33.33
CA LEU A 1190 5.07 15.80 -32.88
C LEU A 1190 5.01 16.38 -31.44
N GLU A 1191 5.85 15.89 -30.52
CA GLU A 1191 5.90 16.38 -29.13
C GLU A 1191 6.32 17.86 -29.08
N MET A 1192 7.36 18.25 -29.81
CA MET A 1192 7.78 19.65 -29.93
C MET A 1192 6.71 20.55 -30.53
N ALA A 1193 5.93 20.05 -31.50
CA ALA A 1193 4.81 20.79 -32.07
C ALA A 1193 3.69 21.00 -31.04
N VAL A 1194 3.35 19.95 -30.28
CA VAL A 1194 2.31 19.95 -29.24
C VAL A 1194 2.65 20.86 -28.07
N GLU A 1195 3.87 20.79 -27.51
CA GLU A 1195 4.25 21.69 -26.41
C GLU A 1195 4.34 23.14 -26.89
N SER A 1196 4.84 23.39 -28.11
CA SER A 1196 4.84 24.73 -28.71
C SER A 1196 3.44 25.30 -28.96
N LEU A 1197 2.42 24.45 -29.19
CA LEU A 1197 1.02 24.88 -29.29
C LEU A 1197 0.42 25.12 -27.91
N SER A 1198 0.70 24.24 -26.94
CA SER A 1198 0.25 24.35 -25.54
C SER A 1198 0.75 25.64 -24.87
N GLU A 1199 2.03 25.99 -25.06
CA GLU A 1199 2.63 27.23 -24.56
C GLU A 1199 1.93 28.50 -25.08
N MET A 1200 1.41 28.49 -26.31
CA MET A 1200 0.65 29.62 -26.85
C MET A 1200 -0.75 29.74 -26.23
N PHE A 1201 -1.39 28.63 -25.87
CA PHE A 1201 -2.71 28.63 -25.21
C PHE A 1201 -2.67 29.11 -23.75
N GLU A 1202 -1.54 28.92 -23.06
CA GLU A 1202 -1.33 29.37 -21.67
C GLU A 1202 -1.11 30.89 -21.54
N LYS A 1203 -0.85 31.61 -22.65
CA LYS A 1203 -0.71 33.07 -22.70
C LYS A 1203 -1.98 33.85 -22.34
N PRO A 1204 -1.86 35.11 -21.86
CA PRO A 1204 -2.98 35.95 -21.50
C PRO A 1204 -3.81 36.37 -22.72
N VAL A 1205 -5.12 36.57 -22.50
CA VAL A 1205 -6.13 36.75 -23.56
C VAL A 1205 -5.80 37.84 -24.60
N PRO A 1206 -5.24 39.02 -24.25
CA PRO A 1206 -4.92 40.06 -25.24
C PRO A 1206 -3.90 39.61 -26.29
N GLU A 1207 -2.91 38.80 -25.91
CA GLU A 1207 -1.84 38.32 -26.79
C GLU A 1207 -2.33 37.24 -27.78
N LEU A 1208 -3.41 36.53 -27.44
CA LEU A 1208 -3.99 35.48 -28.30
C LEU A 1208 -4.58 36.02 -29.60
N ALA A 1209 -4.97 37.30 -29.64
CA ALA A 1209 -5.50 37.94 -30.84
C ALA A 1209 -4.41 38.19 -31.90
N GLU A 1210 -3.21 38.57 -31.46
CA GLU A 1210 -2.05 38.79 -32.34
C GLU A 1210 -1.48 37.45 -32.85
N LEU A 1211 -1.49 36.41 -32.01
CA LEU A 1211 -0.99 35.06 -32.31
C LEU A 1211 -1.95 34.18 -33.14
N LYS A 1212 -3.05 34.73 -33.68
CA LYS A 1212 -4.08 33.97 -34.42
C LYS A 1212 -3.52 33.16 -35.59
N VAL A 1213 -2.58 33.73 -36.35
CA VAL A 1213 -1.93 33.05 -37.49
C VAL A 1213 -1.00 31.95 -37.01
N ASP A 1214 -0.12 32.24 -36.05
CA ASP A 1214 0.81 31.26 -35.47
C ASP A 1214 0.09 30.05 -34.88
N ILE A 1215 -1.03 30.27 -34.18
CA ILE A 1215 -1.87 29.20 -33.61
C ILE A 1215 -2.49 28.33 -34.72
N LEU A 1216 -2.97 28.93 -35.82
CA LEU A 1216 -3.51 28.20 -36.97
C LEU A 1216 -2.43 27.35 -37.68
N ASP A 1217 -1.28 27.95 -37.98
CA ASP A 1217 -0.17 27.27 -38.67
C ASP A 1217 0.41 26.13 -37.80
N LYS A 1218 0.59 26.36 -36.50
CA LYS A 1218 1.03 25.33 -35.55
C LYS A 1218 -0.03 24.23 -35.37
N THR A 1219 -1.32 24.56 -35.43
CA THR A 1219 -2.41 23.57 -35.42
C THR A 1219 -2.39 22.70 -36.69
N ALA A 1220 -2.20 23.31 -37.86
CA ALA A 1220 -2.03 22.59 -39.12
C ALA A 1220 -0.78 21.70 -39.09
N TYR A 1221 0.32 22.19 -38.52
CA TYR A 1221 1.58 21.44 -38.36
C TYR A 1221 1.43 20.24 -37.41
N CYS A 1222 0.80 20.41 -36.24
CA CYS A 1222 0.50 19.33 -35.29
C CYS A 1222 -0.33 18.23 -35.97
N ASN A 1223 -1.43 18.61 -36.63
CA ASN A 1223 -2.28 17.67 -37.36
C ASN A 1223 -1.50 16.95 -38.48
N LYS A 1224 -0.67 17.66 -39.25
CA LYS A 1224 0.17 17.07 -40.30
C LYS A 1224 1.17 16.06 -39.73
N ARG A 1225 1.85 16.37 -38.62
CA ARG A 1225 2.78 15.46 -37.94
C ARG A 1225 2.07 14.24 -37.33
N ARG A 1226 0.91 14.43 -36.70
CA ARG A 1226 0.06 13.32 -36.21
C ARG A 1226 -0.34 12.39 -37.36
N VAL A 1227 -0.81 12.94 -38.48
CA VAL A 1227 -1.19 12.15 -39.67
C VAL A 1227 -0.02 11.36 -40.22
N ILE A 1228 1.18 11.95 -40.34
CA ILE A 1228 2.39 11.27 -40.83
C ILE A 1228 2.76 10.08 -39.92
N LEU A 1229 2.83 10.31 -38.60
CA LEU A 1229 3.14 9.26 -37.63
C LEU A 1229 2.12 8.12 -37.66
N LEU A 1230 0.82 8.44 -37.78
CA LEU A 1230 -0.24 7.45 -37.86
C LEU A 1230 -0.28 6.70 -39.20
N SER A 1231 0.10 7.32 -40.33
CA SER A 1231 0.21 6.61 -41.61
C SER A 1231 1.40 5.65 -41.64
N ASP A 1232 2.59 6.11 -41.22
CA ASP A 1232 3.80 5.29 -41.19
C ASP A 1232 3.64 4.07 -40.27
N THR A 1233 3.17 4.28 -39.03
CA THR A 1233 2.89 3.17 -38.11
C THR A 1233 1.87 2.19 -38.66
N ALA A 1234 0.76 2.66 -39.25
CA ALA A 1234 -0.29 1.78 -39.77
C ALA A 1234 0.12 1.02 -41.04
N GLU A 1235 0.89 1.61 -41.95
CA GLU A 1235 1.41 0.90 -43.13
C GLU A 1235 2.41 -0.20 -42.71
N ASN A 1236 3.36 0.12 -41.83
CA ASN A 1236 4.34 -0.83 -41.32
C ASN A 1236 3.70 -1.95 -40.46
N LEU A 1237 2.63 -1.63 -39.70
CA LEU A 1237 1.84 -2.61 -38.92
C LEU A 1237 0.98 -3.51 -39.82
N LYS A 1238 0.42 -2.95 -40.90
CA LYS A 1238 -0.32 -3.71 -41.91
C LYS A 1238 0.60 -4.67 -42.67
N ASN A 1239 1.79 -4.24 -43.05
CA ASN A 1239 2.79 -5.09 -43.70
C ASN A 1239 3.34 -6.16 -42.74
N GLY A 1240 3.55 -5.80 -41.47
CA GLY A 1240 4.12 -6.67 -40.43
C GLY A 1240 5.62 -6.45 -40.24
N GLU A 1241 6.11 -5.23 -40.44
CA GLU A 1241 7.54 -4.87 -40.43
C GLU A 1241 8.04 -4.44 -39.04
N TRP A 1242 7.14 -4.20 -38.08
CA TRP A 1242 7.49 -3.93 -36.68
C TRP A 1242 7.90 -5.19 -35.92
N SER A 1243 9.10 -5.17 -35.30
CA SER A 1243 9.52 -6.16 -34.31
C SER A 1243 9.37 -5.64 -32.87
N PHE A 1244 9.05 -6.56 -31.95
CA PHE A 1244 8.65 -6.26 -30.56
C PHE A 1244 9.40 -7.17 -29.57
N ASN A 1245 9.67 -6.65 -28.37
CA ASN A 1245 10.41 -7.35 -27.30
C ASN A 1245 9.58 -8.41 -26.54
N VAL A 1246 8.34 -8.67 -26.97
CA VAL A 1246 7.38 -9.58 -26.34
C VAL A 1246 6.72 -10.46 -27.40
N GLU A 1247 6.32 -11.67 -27.04
CA GLU A 1247 5.37 -12.45 -27.84
C GLU A 1247 3.94 -12.00 -27.50
N TRP A 1248 3.13 -11.70 -28.52
CA TRP A 1248 1.80 -11.09 -28.39
C TRP A 1248 0.80 -11.62 -29.41
#